data_AF-A0A7C4VWM1-F1
#
_entry.id   AF-A0A7C4VWM1-F1
#
_cell.length_a   1.000
_cell.length_b   1.000
_cell.length_c   1.000
_cell.angle_alpha   90.00
_cell.angle_beta   90.00
_cell.angle_gamma   90.00
#
_symmetry.space_group_name_H-M   'P 1'
#
loop_
_entity.id
_entity.type
_entity.pdbx_description
1 polymer ?
#
loop_
_entity_poly.entity_id
_entity_poly.type
_entity_poly.pdbx_seq_one_letter_code
_entity_poly.pdbx_strand_id
1 'polypeptide(L)'
;MKPDSARPDQGPDILASDQIYLSAEAKKVLREMFKGENRLTIEKAFGRSFSGSQIFLIHRAKAGRDLLPDVVKIAPVGLIQQEWQAYELWVKETLINIARIEEAPTLPAGIKWGGLRYKLMGGSIYSLLNLSDYCLSPETGAAELRRVLEQSLLKELHSQWWLNSRPQRIMLQADYDEMLPINLWLRLAEIVPDDAPVIAPGRFPFPSVKIGDAVRLQGFVITEIDYQPPALTLNLPTAANEVAAFSFRLRINDVSQLENYQVGQVMADMPASVDDTRHDFLMRQAQQAFGGDVDFSQARLILPGGLNLPNPLKVYQTLLQSPGRVKIGPIHGDLNLENILVVDHQQVSLIDFATAREGHILHDLLRLETDTLIKVVVKVLAEANLPATTIHSLYRQLRQANPAMALNLPYPGLEKPSAMLLAIRAMARKCLLNPDDWREYDAGLTLYLVGALKFIKTFRPPAFTGQVLLLGAATAVELMNDELPLLPPHLTSEPGTETARPSKGEEAMPDKKVCPFCGEQIQSTAKKCRFCGEFLSPPMGDPGITGVHRLMNSPINIGGNLVTGDRNISGNRNISGNRNIIGDRNIEGGVTISGNVGGSVVMGDQIVQATPPKTPIAELIKRAKNLLGQTNYKQAVELCEQVLAEEPEHPEANLLAAIALMHGRGADQLRDNTIERIENHLQTALDEPATEATALAILGIVKYDHYIANGLLAGKPSLKEIKERLQAAGGIEAVEARLLNLVKASSTVRERLGLFSTE
;
A
#
# COMPACT_ATOMS: atom_id res chain seq x y z
N MET A 1 56.23 26.40 34.10
CA MET A 1 54.87 25.91 34.39
C MET A 1 54.91 24.39 34.40
N LYS A 2 54.50 23.77 35.51
CA LYS A 2 54.41 22.30 35.61
C LYS A 2 53.38 21.78 34.59
N PRO A 3 53.57 20.59 34.00
CA PRO A 3 52.53 19.96 33.22
C PRO A 3 51.37 19.65 34.16
N ASP A 4 50.19 20.12 33.77
CA ASP A 4 48.95 19.92 34.51
C ASP A 4 48.75 18.42 34.72
N SER A 5 48.58 18.04 35.98
CA SER A 5 48.30 16.67 36.39
C SER A 5 47.07 16.16 35.63
N ALA A 6 47.25 15.07 34.89
CA ALA A 6 46.14 14.32 34.30
C ALA A 6 45.07 14.10 35.37
N ARG A 7 43.92 14.75 35.21
CA ARG A 7 42.73 14.45 36.02
C ARG A 7 42.45 12.95 35.85
N PRO A 8 42.11 12.22 36.92
CA PRO A 8 41.64 10.85 36.79
C PRO A 8 40.41 10.83 35.87
N ASP A 9 40.22 9.72 35.16
CA ASP A 9 39.21 9.36 34.14
C ASP A 9 37.74 9.70 34.51
N GLN A 10 37.46 10.96 34.82
CA GLN A 10 36.13 11.53 34.93
C GLN A 10 35.72 11.83 33.49
N GLY A 11 34.75 11.07 32.97
CA GLY A 11 34.18 11.27 31.64
C GLY A 11 33.70 12.72 31.41
N PRO A 12 33.25 13.07 30.20
CA PRO A 12 33.01 14.47 29.81
C PRO A 12 32.07 15.21 30.77
N ASP A 13 32.29 16.52 30.90
CA ASP A 13 31.36 17.41 31.59
C ASP A 13 30.06 17.50 30.77
N ILE A 14 28.93 17.07 31.35
CA ILE A 14 27.62 17.08 30.68
C ILE A 14 26.84 18.31 31.13
N LEU A 15 26.61 19.22 30.19
CA LEU A 15 25.77 20.41 30.35
C LEU A 15 24.44 20.18 29.63
N ALA A 16 23.32 20.42 30.31
CA ALA A 16 21.99 20.36 29.72
C ALA A 16 21.22 21.62 30.14
N SER A 17 20.30 22.08 29.29
CA SER A 17 19.40 23.17 29.67
C SER A 17 18.47 22.75 30.82
N ASP A 18 18.00 23.73 31.61
CA ASP A 18 17.18 23.48 32.81
C ASP A 18 15.87 22.73 32.51
N GLN A 19 15.44 22.70 31.25
CA GLN A 19 14.23 22.03 30.78
C GLN A 19 14.45 20.54 30.43
N ILE A 20 15.71 20.08 30.38
CA ILE A 20 16.06 18.71 29.99
C ILE A 20 16.39 17.89 31.23
N TYR A 21 15.52 16.93 31.54
CA TYR A 21 15.78 15.94 32.60
C TYR A 21 16.66 14.79 32.09
N LEU A 22 17.82 14.63 32.71
CA LEU A 22 18.74 13.51 32.49
C LEU A 22 18.80 12.61 33.72
N SER A 23 18.41 11.34 33.56
CA SER A 23 18.55 10.32 34.60
C SER A 23 20.02 9.98 34.89
N ALA A 24 20.27 9.33 36.03
CA ALA A 24 21.61 8.87 36.38
C ALA A 24 22.14 7.83 35.37
N GLU A 25 21.25 6.97 34.89
CA GLU A 25 21.50 5.97 33.87
C GLU A 25 21.87 6.61 32.54
N ALA A 26 21.11 7.62 32.08
CA ALA A 26 21.41 8.35 30.85
C ALA A 26 22.79 9.03 30.92
N LYS A 27 23.12 9.68 32.04
CA LYS A 27 24.45 10.28 32.26
C LYS A 27 25.57 9.23 32.21
N LYS A 28 25.34 8.03 32.72
CA LYS A 28 26.32 6.94 32.67
C LYS A 28 26.55 6.45 31.25
N VAL A 29 25.48 6.24 30.47
CA VAL A 29 25.56 5.89 29.04
C VAL A 29 26.35 6.95 28.26
N LEU A 30 26.03 8.24 28.45
CA LEU A 30 26.72 9.34 27.75
C LEU A 30 28.21 9.43 28.10
N ARG A 31 28.58 9.27 29.37
CA ARG A 31 30.00 9.31 29.78
C ARG A 31 30.82 8.17 29.18
N GLU A 32 30.21 7.01 29.02
CA GLU A 32 30.86 5.86 28.40
C GLU A 32 30.95 6.01 26.88
N MET A 33 29.85 6.44 26.23
CA MET A 33 29.77 6.66 24.79
C MET A 33 30.78 7.70 24.30
N PHE A 34 30.97 8.79 25.05
CA PHE A 34 31.85 9.90 24.68
C PHE A 34 33.14 9.94 25.52
N LYS A 35 33.65 8.76 25.91
CA LYS A 35 34.89 8.66 26.68
C LYS A 35 36.04 9.35 25.93
N GLY A 36 36.70 10.31 26.59
CA GLY A 36 37.82 11.08 26.03
C GLY A 36 37.43 12.38 25.34
N GLU A 37 36.15 12.78 25.37
CA GLU A 37 35.72 14.15 25.09
C GLU A 37 35.75 15.02 26.36
N ASN A 38 35.86 16.34 26.21
CA ASN A 38 35.97 17.25 27.36
C ASN A 38 34.59 17.71 27.86
N ARG A 39 33.67 18.00 26.94
CA ARG A 39 32.36 18.58 27.25
C ARG A 39 31.30 18.12 26.26
N LEU A 40 30.12 17.78 26.79
CA LEU A 40 28.89 17.55 26.06
C LEU A 40 27.87 18.62 26.42
N THR A 41 27.24 19.24 25.44
CA THR A 41 26.10 20.13 25.63
C THR A 41 24.87 19.53 24.98
N ILE A 42 23.82 19.29 25.77
CA ILE A 42 22.54 18.79 25.26
C ILE A 42 21.64 19.98 24.96
N GLU A 43 21.37 20.18 23.66
CA GLU A 43 20.56 21.31 23.19
C GLU A 43 19.07 20.98 23.23
N LYS A 44 18.70 19.79 22.76
CA LYS A 44 17.30 19.36 22.62
C LYS A 44 17.13 17.91 23.02
N ALA A 45 15.95 17.61 23.55
CA ALA A 45 15.44 16.26 23.66
C ALA A 45 14.29 16.08 22.64
N PHE A 46 14.39 15.07 21.78
CA PHE A 46 13.35 14.69 20.84
C PHE A 46 12.53 13.55 21.41
N GLY A 47 11.21 13.71 21.40
CA GLY A 47 10.25 12.67 21.80
C GLY A 47 10.33 12.27 23.28
N ARG A 48 9.19 11.91 23.86
CA ARG A 48 9.15 10.99 25.01
C ARG A 48 8.34 9.79 24.55
N SER A 49 9.02 8.69 24.25
CA SER A 49 8.35 7.43 23.92
C SER A 49 7.70 6.86 25.18
N PHE A 50 6.59 6.12 25.03
CA PHE A 50 5.93 5.42 26.15
C PHE A 50 6.86 4.41 26.85
N SER A 51 7.91 3.94 26.16
CA SER A 51 8.93 3.02 26.66
C SER A 51 10.03 3.67 27.53
N GLY A 52 9.97 4.99 27.76
CA GLY A 52 11.01 5.73 28.46
C GLY A 52 12.26 6.05 27.63
N SER A 53 12.27 5.70 26.34
CA SER A 53 13.34 6.09 25.41
C SER A 53 13.46 7.62 25.30
N GLN A 54 14.71 8.09 25.26
CA GLN A 54 15.06 9.50 25.14
C GLN A 54 16.02 9.70 23.98
N ILE A 55 15.76 10.70 23.13
CA ILE A 55 16.62 11.04 22.01
C ILE A 55 17.17 12.45 22.24
N PHE A 56 18.47 12.65 22.09
CA PHE A 56 19.15 13.89 22.40
C PHE A 56 19.94 14.42 21.21
N LEU A 57 19.92 15.73 20.99
CA LEU A 57 20.92 16.42 20.18
C LEU A 57 22.11 16.81 21.07
N ILE A 58 23.30 16.30 20.76
CA ILE A 58 24.49 16.49 21.58
C ILE A 58 25.56 17.22 20.79
N HIS A 59 25.91 18.42 21.25
CA HIS A 59 27.10 19.15 20.83
C HIS A 59 28.30 18.72 21.66
N ARG A 60 29.45 18.59 21.01
CA ARG A 60 30.62 17.92 21.58
C ARG A 60 31.84 18.81 21.43
N ALA A 61 32.71 18.81 22.43
CA ALA A 61 33.98 19.50 22.35
C ALA A 61 35.14 18.62 22.83
N LYS A 62 36.24 18.62 22.06
CA LYS A 62 37.46 17.89 22.38
C LYS A 62 38.68 18.78 22.20
N ALA A 63 39.53 18.84 23.22
CA ALA A 63 40.72 19.68 23.27
C ALA A 63 40.46 21.15 22.89
N GLY A 64 39.33 21.72 23.33
CA GLY A 64 38.92 23.10 23.05
C GLY A 64 38.40 23.36 21.63
N ARG A 65 38.21 22.32 20.81
CA ARG A 65 37.56 22.41 19.50
C ARG A 65 36.15 21.84 19.56
N ASP A 66 35.19 22.57 19.01
CA ASP A 66 33.84 22.07 18.81
C ASP A 66 33.83 21.06 17.66
N LEU A 67 33.11 19.95 17.86
CA LEU A 67 32.91 18.87 16.90
C LEU A 67 31.48 18.93 16.33
N LEU A 68 31.22 18.15 15.28
CA LEU A 68 29.86 18.02 14.72
C LEU A 68 28.92 17.39 15.75
N PRO A 69 27.67 17.89 15.86
CA PRO A 69 26.70 17.33 16.78
C PRO A 69 26.29 15.91 16.37
N ASP A 70 25.94 15.10 17.36
CA ASP A 70 25.39 13.76 17.15
C ASP A 70 23.97 13.70 17.71
N VAL A 71 23.15 12.81 17.13
CA VAL A 71 21.88 12.42 17.74
C VAL A 71 22.11 11.14 18.52
N VAL A 72 21.68 11.10 19.78
CA VAL A 72 21.88 9.95 20.66
C VAL A 72 20.55 9.47 21.20
N LYS A 73 20.24 8.19 20.98
CA LYS A 73 19.08 7.52 21.57
C LYS A 73 19.53 6.71 22.78
N ILE A 74 18.85 6.88 23.90
CA ILE A 74 19.06 6.15 25.15
C ILE A 74 17.77 5.43 25.52
N ALA A 75 17.83 4.11 25.65
CA ALA A 75 16.68 3.25 25.90
C ALA A 75 17.10 2.00 26.69
N PRO A 76 16.14 1.19 27.21
CA PRO A 76 16.45 -0.13 27.75
C PRO A 76 17.29 -0.96 26.77
N VAL A 77 18.24 -1.75 27.29
CA VAL A 77 19.24 -2.48 26.48
C VAL A 77 18.59 -3.34 25.38
N GLY A 78 17.48 -4.01 25.67
CA GLY A 78 16.77 -4.83 24.67
C GLY A 78 16.29 -4.03 23.46
N LEU A 79 15.76 -2.82 23.66
CA LEU A 79 15.31 -1.95 22.56
C LEU A 79 16.49 -1.41 21.75
N ILE A 80 17.58 -1.07 22.42
CA ILE A 80 18.83 -0.62 21.77
C ILE A 80 19.42 -1.74 20.89
N GLN A 81 19.44 -2.97 21.39
CA GLN A 81 19.91 -4.13 20.64
C GLN A 81 19.00 -4.47 19.46
N GLN A 82 17.68 -4.44 19.67
CA GLN A 82 16.70 -4.65 18.61
C GLN A 82 16.91 -3.66 17.46
N GLU A 83 17.02 -2.36 17.78
CA GLU A 83 17.23 -1.35 16.76
C GLU A 83 18.59 -1.47 16.05
N TRP A 84 19.65 -1.77 16.80
CA TRP A 84 20.96 -2.03 16.20
C TRP A 84 20.92 -3.19 15.19
N GLN A 85 20.27 -4.30 15.56
CA GLN A 85 20.11 -5.45 14.68
C GLN A 85 19.31 -5.10 13.42
N ALA A 86 18.19 -4.38 13.59
CA ALA A 86 17.37 -3.96 12.47
C ALA A 86 18.13 -3.00 11.53
N TYR A 87 18.93 -2.08 12.08
CA TYR A 87 19.79 -1.19 11.30
C TYR A 87 20.84 -1.95 10.49
N GLU A 88 21.57 -2.88 11.12
CA GLU A 88 22.60 -3.69 10.46
C GLU A 88 22.00 -4.56 9.34
N LEU A 89 20.82 -5.16 9.57
CA LEU A 89 20.17 -6.06 8.62
C LEU A 89 19.54 -5.32 7.43
N TRP A 90 18.83 -4.22 7.69
CA TRP A 90 17.97 -3.60 6.68
C TRP A 90 18.52 -2.30 6.12
N VAL A 91 19.19 -1.49 6.93
CA VAL A 91 19.43 -0.06 6.65
C VAL A 91 20.84 0.21 6.14
N LYS A 92 21.86 -0.36 6.80
CA LYS A 92 23.26 -0.01 6.62
C LYS A 92 23.76 -0.06 5.18
N GLU A 93 23.34 -1.06 4.42
CA GLU A 93 23.79 -1.32 3.05
C GLU A 93 22.84 -0.75 1.97
N THR A 94 21.68 -0.22 2.36
CA THR A 94 20.61 0.20 1.42
C THR A 94 20.41 1.72 1.43
N LEU A 95 20.45 2.37 2.60
CA LEU A 95 20.19 3.81 2.76
C LEU A 95 21.49 4.55 3.09
N ILE A 96 22.13 5.11 2.05
CA ILE A 96 23.49 5.64 2.12
C ILE A 96 23.55 7.08 2.64
N ASN A 97 22.51 7.89 2.38
CA ASN A 97 22.48 9.34 2.63
C ASN A 97 21.65 9.76 3.85
N ILE A 98 21.21 8.80 4.68
CA ILE A 98 20.53 9.08 5.95
C ILE A 98 21.53 8.98 7.12
N ALA A 99 21.07 9.25 8.36
CA ALA A 99 21.88 9.06 9.55
C ALA A 99 22.50 7.66 9.61
N ARG A 100 23.78 7.62 9.98
CA ARG A 100 24.54 6.37 10.14
C ARG A 100 24.81 6.05 11.59
N ILE A 101 24.66 4.77 11.93
CA ILE A 101 25.15 4.23 13.20
C ILE A 101 26.51 3.58 12.90
N GLU A 102 27.60 4.32 13.13
CA GLU A 102 28.94 3.86 12.78
C GLU A 102 29.57 2.96 13.86
N GLU A 103 29.09 3.04 15.09
CA GLU A 103 29.66 2.37 16.26
C GLU A 103 28.63 1.40 16.85
N ALA A 104 29.10 0.27 17.37
CA ALA A 104 28.26 -0.67 18.10
C ALA A 104 27.59 0.01 19.31
N PRO A 105 26.44 -0.51 19.78
CA PRO A 105 25.73 0.08 20.90
C PRO A 105 26.60 0.23 22.15
N THR A 106 26.46 1.36 22.84
CA THR A 106 27.09 1.56 24.16
C THR A 106 26.24 0.87 25.22
N LEU A 107 26.80 -0.14 25.90
CA LEU A 107 26.09 -0.95 26.89
C LEU A 107 26.84 -0.95 28.25
N PRO A 108 26.68 0.10 29.07
CA PRO A 108 27.40 0.21 30.33
C PRO A 108 27.11 -0.93 31.31
N ALA A 109 28.16 -1.49 31.91
CA ALA A 109 28.03 -2.57 32.88
C ALA A 109 27.23 -2.14 34.12
N GLY A 110 26.34 -3.01 34.60
CA GLY A 110 25.59 -2.82 35.85
C GLY A 110 24.39 -1.87 35.77
N ILE A 111 23.94 -1.47 34.58
CA ILE A 111 22.65 -0.79 34.37
C ILE A 111 21.87 -1.47 33.24
N LYS A 112 20.54 -1.31 33.23
CA LYS A 112 19.63 -1.89 32.22
C LYS A 112 19.39 -0.98 31.00
N TRP A 113 20.19 0.06 30.82
CA TRP A 113 20.06 1.06 29.76
C TRP A 113 21.29 1.06 28.85
N GLY A 114 21.07 1.28 27.56
CA GLY A 114 22.12 1.42 26.55
C GLY A 114 21.92 2.66 25.69
N GLY A 115 22.83 2.90 24.75
CA GLY A 115 22.74 4.02 23.82
C GLY A 115 23.15 3.69 22.39
N LEU A 116 22.48 4.33 21.44
CA LEU A 116 22.81 4.38 20.01
C LEU A 116 23.19 5.80 19.61
N ARG A 117 24.16 5.89 18.71
CA ARG A 117 24.72 7.16 18.24
C ARG A 117 24.55 7.28 16.73
N TYR A 118 23.75 8.23 16.31
CA TYR A 118 23.54 8.57 14.90
C TYR A 118 24.44 9.76 14.54
N LYS A 119 25.28 9.55 13.54
CA LYS A 119 26.00 10.64 12.89
C LYS A 119 25.13 11.23 11.79
N LEU A 120 24.88 12.53 11.89
CA LEU A 120 24.13 13.28 10.88
C LEU A 120 25.02 13.51 9.65
N MET A 121 24.42 13.37 8.47
CA MET A 121 25.03 13.73 7.20
C MET A 121 24.71 15.21 6.90
N GLY A 122 25.72 16.04 6.61
CA GLY A 122 25.56 17.49 6.38
C GLY A 122 26.44 18.34 7.31
N GLY A 123 27.10 19.37 6.76
CA GLY A 123 28.18 20.12 7.44
C GLY A 123 27.72 21.40 8.16
N SER A 124 28.35 21.65 9.32
CA SER A 124 28.54 22.92 10.07
C SER A 124 27.37 23.63 10.80
N ILE A 125 27.15 23.30 12.09
CA ILE A 125 26.54 24.18 13.14
C ILE A 125 25.00 24.45 13.06
N TYR A 126 24.20 23.62 12.39
CA TYR A 126 22.87 24.06 11.97
C TYR A 126 21.63 23.51 12.69
N SER A 127 20.50 24.21 12.49
CA SER A 127 19.18 23.93 13.05
C SER A 127 18.72 22.52 12.72
N LEU A 128 18.39 21.75 13.77
CA LEU A 128 17.79 20.42 13.67
C LEU A 128 16.37 20.47 14.23
N LEU A 129 15.41 20.12 13.40
CA LEU A 129 14.00 19.96 13.75
C LEU A 129 13.55 18.58 13.30
N ASN A 130 12.67 17.93 14.06
CA ASN A 130 11.90 16.83 13.46
C ASN A 130 10.90 17.42 12.44
N LEU A 131 10.41 16.58 11.53
CA LEU A 131 9.52 17.02 10.46
C LEU A 131 8.21 17.60 11.01
N SER A 132 7.71 17.12 12.15
CA SER A 132 6.53 17.69 12.80
C SER A 132 6.73 19.17 13.16
N ASP A 133 7.83 19.49 13.85
CA ASP A 133 8.17 20.87 14.23
C ASP A 133 8.48 21.73 13.00
N TYR A 134 9.15 21.15 12.00
CA TYR A 134 9.45 21.82 10.74
C TYR A 134 8.17 22.22 9.98
N CYS A 135 7.19 21.31 9.85
CA CYS A 135 5.91 21.59 9.19
C CYS A 135 5.11 22.69 9.90
N LEU A 136 5.15 22.70 11.24
CA LEU A 136 4.44 23.65 12.08
C LEU A 136 5.15 25.00 12.24
N SER A 137 6.41 25.10 11.80
CA SER A 137 7.14 26.36 11.80
C SER A 137 6.46 27.41 10.91
N PRO A 138 6.23 28.64 11.39
CA PRO A 138 5.73 29.74 10.57
C PRO A 138 6.65 30.09 9.38
N GLU A 139 7.95 29.81 9.50
CA GLU A 139 8.97 30.14 8.50
C GLU A 139 8.93 29.19 7.29
N THR A 140 8.42 27.98 7.46
CA THR A 140 8.42 26.94 6.42
C THR A 140 7.20 27.08 5.51
N GLY A 141 7.41 27.37 4.22
CA GLY A 141 6.33 27.45 3.23
C GLY A 141 5.89 26.07 2.69
N ALA A 142 4.69 25.98 2.10
CA ALA A 142 4.20 24.73 1.50
C ALA A 142 5.08 24.21 0.35
N ALA A 143 5.60 25.12 -0.48
CA ALA A 143 6.51 24.77 -1.58
C ALA A 143 7.88 24.25 -1.08
N GLU A 144 8.41 24.86 -0.01
CA GLU A 144 9.66 24.43 0.63
C GLU A 144 9.49 23.05 1.26
N LEU A 145 8.40 22.83 1.99
CA LEU A 145 8.07 21.54 2.58
C LEU A 145 7.93 20.44 1.52
N ARG A 146 7.20 20.74 0.43
CA ARG A 146 7.08 19.82 -0.71
C ARG A 146 8.45 19.48 -1.30
N ARG A 147 9.34 20.47 -1.45
CA ARG A 147 10.71 20.27 -1.93
C ARG A 147 11.49 19.34 -0.99
N VAL A 148 11.45 19.55 0.32
CA VAL A 148 12.14 18.70 1.30
C VAL A 148 11.62 17.26 1.24
N LEU A 149 10.29 17.08 1.16
CA LEU A 149 9.70 15.76 1.03
C LEU A 149 10.08 15.07 -0.28
N GLU A 150 9.86 15.70 -1.43
CA GLU A 150 10.06 15.07 -2.73
C GLU A 150 11.55 14.90 -3.09
N GLN A 151 12.39 15.88 -2.79
CA GLN A 151 13.78 15.91 -3.24
C GLN A 151 14.77 15.34 -2.23
N SER A 152 14.39 15.23 -0.95
CA SER A 152 15.21 14.60 0.08
C SER A 152 14.56 13.31 0.56
N LEU A 153 13.52 13.35 1.41
CA LEU A 153 12.97 12.14 2.04
C LEU A 153 12.55 11.05 1.03
N LEU A 154 11.60 11.38 0.15
CA LEU A 154 11.00 10.42 -0.76
C LEU A 154 11.97 9.95 -1.84
N LYS A 155 12.91 10.80 -2.25
CA LYS A 155 13.95 10.44 -3.21
C LYS A 155 14.91 9.39 -2.64
N GLU A 156 15.33 9.56 -1.39
CA GLU A 156 16.21 8.60 -0.71
C GLU A 156 15.51 7.26 -0.46
N LEU A 157 14.23 7.27 -0.06
CA LEU A 157 13.44 6.06 0.20
C LEU A 157 12.82 5.41 -1.06
N HIS A 158 13.14 5.90 -2.26
CA HIS A 158 12.51 5.42 -3.49
C HIS A 158 13.09 4.09 -3.99
N SER A 159 14.21 4.14 -4.73
CA SER A 159 14.64 3.02 -5.59
C SER A 159 15.28 1.87 -4.83
N GLN A 160 16.03 2.15 -3.77
CA GLN A 160 16.75 1.13 -2.98
C GLN A 160 15.95 0.62 -1.78
N TRP A 161 14.77 1.21 -1.54
CA TRP A 161 13.92 0.88 -0.40
C TRP A 161 12.56 0.40 -0.90
N TRP A 162 11.57 1.27 -1.10
CA TRP A 162 10.21 0.84 -1.46
C TRP A 162 10.11 0.15 -2.83
N LEU A 163 10.85 0.60 -3.83
CA LEU A 163 10.83 -0.05 -5.16
C LEU A 163 11.73 -1.29 -5.26
N ASN A 164 12.53 -1.56 -4.24
CA ASN A 164 13.19 -2.86 -4.08
C ASN A 164 12.22 -3.85 -3.43
N SER A 165 11.11 -4.10 -4.12
CA SER A 165 10.00 -4.90 -3.63
C SER A 165 9.61 -5.98 -4.62
N ARG A 166 8.87 -6.96 -4.13
CA ARG A 166 8.31 -8.05 -4.93
C ARG A 166 6.82 -8.19 -4.65
N PRO A 167 6.00 -8.54 -5.66
CA PRO A 167 4.62 -8.89 -5.41
C PRO A 167 4.55 -10.19 -4.60
N GLN A 168 3.76 -10.19 -3.54
CA GLN A 168 3.52 -11.36 -2.69
C GLN A 168 2.06 -11.35 -2.24
N ARG A 169 1.49 -12.55 -2.12
CA ARG A 169 0.18 -12.72 -1.53
C ARG A 169 0.32 -12.83 -0.02
N ILE A 170 -0.45 -12.03 0.70
CA ILE A 170 -0.53 -12.06 2.15
C ILE A 170 -1.99 -12.02 2.61
N MET A 171 -2.25 -12.49 3.81
CA MET A 171 -3.42 -12.08 4.56
C MET A 171 -3.12 -10.72 5.18
N LEU A 172 -3.96 -9.70 4.93
CA LEU A 172 -3.72 -8.37 5.50
C LEU A 172 -3.66 -8.40 7.03
N GLN A 173 -4.36 -9.35 7.67
CA GLN A 173 -4.26 -9.57 9.12
C GLN A 173 -2.83 -9.83 9.59
N ALA A 174 -2.00 -10.56 8.83
CA ALA A 174 -0.63 -10.87 9.25
C ALA A 174 0.22 -9.59 9.39
N ASP A 175 0.07 -8.65 8.46
CA ASP A 175 0.86 -7.42 8.42
C ASP A 175 0.24 -6.25 9.21
N TYR A 176 -1.09 -6.13 9.22
CA TYR A 176 -1.79 -4.94 9.75
C TYR A 176 -2.36 -5.10 11.15
N ASP A 177 -2.52 -6.33 11.69
CA ASP A 177 -3.16 -6.53 13.00
C ASP A 177 -2.42 -5.81 14.13
N GLU A 178 -1.09 -5.68 14.03
CA GLU A 178 -0.26 -4.96 15.01
C GLU A 178 -0.65 -3.48 15.16
N MET A 179 -1.11 -2.86 14.06
CA MET A 179 -1.51 -1.46 14.01
C MET A 179 -2.81 -1.21 14.77
N LEU A 180 -3.68 -2.21 14.83
CA LEU A 180 -4.96 -2.15 15.55
C LEU A 180 -4.76 -2.31 17.07
N PRO A 181 -5.81 -2.10 17.89
CA PRO A 181 -5.78 -2.47 19.31
C PRO A 181 -5.61 -3.99 19.51
N ILE A 182 -5.27 -4.41 20.72
CA ILE A 182 -5.24 -5.82 21.13
C ILE A 182 -6.55 -6.52 20.79
N ASN A 183 -6.51 -7.80 20.39
CA ASN A 183 -7.70 -8.54 19.97
C ASN A 183 -8.64 -8.77 21.14
N LEU A 184 -8.10 -9.24 22.28
CA LEU A 184 -8.83 -9.49 23.52
C LEU A 184 -8.02 -9.06 24.74
N TRP A 185 -8.67 -8.36 25.67
CA TRP A 185 -8.16 -8.18 27.02
C TRP A 185 -8.83 -9.21 27.94
N LEU A 186 -8.02 -9.81 28.80
CA LEU A 186 -8.37 -10.97 29.58
C LEU A 186 -7.95 -10.77 31.04
N ARG A 187 -8.62 -11.51 31.92
CA ARG A 187 -8.23 -11.71 33.31
C ARG A 187 -8.11 -13.21 33.58
N LEU A 188 -7.09 -13.62 34.32
CA LEU A 188 -6.98 -15.02 34.74
C LEU A 188 -8.14 -15.38 35.66
N ALA A 189 -8.73 -16.55 35.43
CA ALA A 189 -9.77 -17.14 36.26
C ALA A 189 -9.23 -18.39 36.95
N GLU A 190 -9.80 -18.80 38.08
CA GLU A 190 -9.39 -20.05 38.74
C GLU A 190 -9.93 -21.28 38.00
N ILE A 191 -11.20 -21.23 37.60
CA ILE A 191 -11.91 -22.32 36.91
C ILE A 191 -12.86 -21.69 35.88
N VAL A 192 -12.94 -22.32 34.71
CA VAL A 192 -13.98 -22.05 33.70
C VAL A 192 -14.76 -23.34 33.42
N PRO A 193 -16.01 -23.27 32.93
CA PRO A 193 -16.78 -24.45 32.54
C PRO A 193 -16.02 -25.37 31.58
N ASP A 194 -16.26 -26.68 31.64
CA ASP A 194 -15.57 -27.66 30.79
C ASP A 194 -15.89 -27.46 29.29
N ASP A 195 -17.04 -26.87 28.98
CA ASP A 195 -17.48 -26.52 27.63
C ASP A 195 -17.05 -25.10 27.20
N ALA A 196 -16.25 -24.39 28.01
CA ALA A 196 -15.76 -23.07 27.68
C ALA A 196 -14.93 -23.10 26.37
N PRO A 197 -15.14 -22.13 25.46
CA PRO A 197 -14.44 -22.08 24.19
C PRO A 197 -12.92 -22.01 24.39
N VAL A 198 -12.22 -22.85 23.65
CA VAL A 198 -10.75 -22.86 23.60
C VAL A 198 -10.29 -21.87 22.53
N ILE A 199 -9.48 -20.91 22.93
CA ILE A 199 -8.77 -19.99 22.04
C ILE A 199 -7.36 -20.54 21.89
N ALA A 200 -7.02 -20.93 20.66
CA ALA A 200 -5.72 -21.52 20.33
C ALA A 200 -5.29 -21.13 18.90
N PRO A 201 -3.99 -21.23 18.55
CA PRO A 201 -3.53 -21.07 17.18
C PRO A 201 -4.35 -21.94 16.21
N GLY A 202 -4.89 -21.32 15.15
CA GLY A 202 -5.74 -22.00 14.15
C GLY A 202 -7.20 -22.25 14.58
N ARG A 203 -7.58 -21.90 15.82
CA ARG A 203 -8.97 -21.93 16.33
C ARG A 203 -9.33 -20.58 16.90
N PHE A 204 -9.63 -19.63 16.00
CA PHE A 204 -9.99 -18.27 16.39
C PHE A 204 -11.52 -18.08 16.37
N PRO A 205 -12.10 -17.59 17.48
CA PRO A 205 -13.52 -17.31 17.55
C PRO A 205 -13.84 -15.95 16.91
N PHE A 206 -13.94 -15.89 15.58
CA PHE A 206 -14.40 -14.71 14.86
C PHE A 206 -15.82 -14.91 14.30
N PRO A 207 -16.81 -14.07 14.63
CA PRO A 207 -16.96 -13.21 15.81
C PRO A 207 -17.83 -13.93 16.86
N SER A 208 -17.24 -14.59 17.85
CA SER A 208 -18.04 -15.38 18.81
C SER A 208 -17.75 -15.16 20.29
N VAL A 209 -16.76 -14.34 20.66
CA VAL A 209 -16.48 -14.03 22.08
C VAL A 209 -16.94 -12.62 22.44
N LYS A 210 -17.61 -12.50 23.59
CA LYS A 210 -18.11 -11.26 24.16
C LYS A 210 -17.44 -10.97 25.50
N ILE A 211 -17.55 -9.72 25.93
CA ILE A 211 -17.15 -9.31 27.29
C ILE A 211 -17.92 -10.14 28.32
N GLY A 212 -17.18 -10.71 29.28
CA GLY A 212 -17.68 -11.59 30.32
C GLY A 212 -17.61 -13.07 30.00
N ASP A 213 -17.33 -13.47 28.76
CA ASP A 213 -17.23 -14.87 28.39
C ASP A 213 -16.02 -15.54 29.07
N ALA A 214 -16.23 -16.77 29.54
CA ALA A 214 -15.18 -17.64 30.04
C ALA A 214 -14.50 -18.37 28.88
N VAL A 215 -13.17 -18.41 28.86
CA VAL A 215 -12.36 -18.98 27.77
C VAL A 215 -11.20 -19.80 28.32
N ARG A 216 -10.70 -20.76 27.54
CA ARG A 216 -9.43 -21.46 27.82
C ARG A 216 -8.39 -21.06 26.78
N LEU A 217 -7.25 -20.55 27.23
CA LEU A 217 -6.13 -20.16 26.37
C LEU A 217 -5.16 -21.32 26.24
N GLN A 218 -4.73 -21.64 25.01
CA GLN A 218 -3.73 -22.68 24.75
C GLN A 218 -2.76 -22.26 23.64
N GLY A 219 -1.48 -22.62 23.77
CA GLY A 219 -0.51 -22.54 22.68
C GLY A 219 -0.05 -21.13 22.27
N PHE A 220 -0.38 -20.10 23.04
CA PHE A 220 0.12 -18.73 22.83
C PHE A 220 1.52 -18.57 23.43
N VAL A 221 2.30 -17.66 22.85
CA VAL A 221 3.65 -17.31 23.32
C VAL A 221 3.64 -15.93 23.96
N ILE A 222 4.35 -15.77 25.07
CA ILE A 222 4.54 -14.48 25.73
C ILE A 222 5.45 -13.62 24.89
N THR A 223 4.95 -12.47 24.42
CA THR A 223 5.72 -11.51 23.61
C THR A 223 6.14 -10.28 24.41
N GLU A 224 5.42 -9.95 25.49
CA GLU A 224 5.70 -8.77 26.31
C GLU A 224 5.34 -9.03 27.77
N ILE A 225 6.12 -8.45 28.69
CA ILE A 225 5.88 -8.46 30.12
C ILE A 225 5.94 -7.01 30.61
N ASP A 226 4.79 -6.48 31.01
CA ASP A 226 4.68 -5.16 31.63
C ASP A 226 4.64 -5.31 33.14
N TYR A 227 5.50 -4.57 33.86
CA TYR A 227 5.55 -4.62 35.32
C TYR A 227 4.65 -3.57 35.98
N GLN A 228 4.30 -2.48 35.27
CA GLN A 228 3.52 -1.37 35.80
C GLN A 228 2.65 -0.72 34.71
N PRO A 229 1.32 -0.98 34.67
CA PRO A 229 0.61 -1.99 35.46
C PRO A 229 1.03 -3.43 35.08
N PRO A 230 0.92 -4.41 35.99
CA PRO A 230 1.34 -5.78 35.74
C PRO A 230 0.46 -6.44 34.67
N ALA A 231 1.04 -6.82 33.54
CA ALA A 231 0.33 -7.47 32.45
C ALA A 231 1.25 -8.34 31.59
N LEU A 232 0.65 -9.31 30.90
CA LEU A 232 1.29 -10.12 29.88
C LEU A 232 0.64 -9.84 28.53
N THR A 233 1.44 -9.58 27.50
CA THR A 233 0.96 -9.62 26.11
C THR A 233 1.40 -10.94 25.48
N LEU A 234 0.45 -11.64 24.87
CA LEU A 234 0.66 -12.91 24.20
C LEU A 234 0.37 -12.77 22.72
N ASN A 235 1.04 -13.57 21.89
CA ASN A 235 0.75 -13.68 20.47
C ASN A 235 0.89 -15.14 20.00
N LEU A 236 0.60 -15.37 18.72
CA LEU A 236 0.78 -16.66 18.08
C LEU A 236 2.26 -17.06 18.04
N PRO A 237 2.58 -18.36 18.19
CA PRO A 237 3.93 -18.84 18.04
C PRO A 237 4.39 -18.60 16.60
N THR A 238 5.53 -17.93 16.44
CA THR A 238 6.16 -17.79 15.13
C THR A 238 6.83 -19.13 14.78
N ALA A 239 6.28 -19.88 13.83
CA ALA A 239 6.98 -21.05 13.30
C ALA A 239 8.23 -20.58 12.56
N ALA A 240 9.39 -21.20 12.83
CA ALA A 240 10.70 -20.76 12.33
C ALA A 240 10.83 -20.67 10.79
N ASN A 241 9.85 -21.17 10.03
CA ASN A 241 9.85 -21.23 8.57
C ASN A 241 8.58 -20.65 7.90
N GLU A 242 7.66 -20.01 8.62
CA GLU A 242 6.46 -19.41 8.01
C GLU A 242 6.66 -17.93 7.71
N VAL A 243 6.58 -17.58 6.42
CA VAL A 243 6.86 -16.23 5.87
C VAL A 243 5.74 -15.21 6.19
N ALA A 244 4.67 -15.62 6.88
CA ALA A 244 3.63 -14.72 7.36
C ALA A 244 2.90 -15.33 8.56
N ALA A 245 3.51 -15.27 9.75
CA ALA A 245 2.81 -15.67 10.97
C ALA A 245 1.63 -14.72 11.18
N PHE A 246 0.41 -15.28 11.24
CA PHE A 246 -0.75 -14.52 11.68
C PHE A 246 -0.46 -13.83 13.01
N SER A 247 -1.09 -12.69 13.25
CA SER A 247 -1.04 -12.04 14.56
C SER A 247 -2.43 -12.07 15.19
N PHE A 248 -2.47 -12.47 16.46
CA PHE A 248 -3.65 -12.44 17.30
C PHE A 248 -3.20 -12.18 18.73
N ARG A 249 -3.24 -10.91 19.12
CA ARG A 249 -2.70 -10.45 20.40
C ARG A 249 -3.74 -10.57 21.51
N LEU A 250 -3.32 -11.20 22.59
CA LEU A 250 -4.08 -11.26 23.84
C LEU A 250 -3.35 -10.45 24.90
N ARG A 251 -4.07 -9.71 25.74
CA ARG A 251 -3.47 -9.06 26.91
C ARG A 251 -4.14 -9.54 28.17
N ILE A 252 -3.35 -10.12 29.07
CA ILE A 252 -3.79 -10.54 30.39
C ILE A 252 -3.38 -9.45 31.39
N ASN A 253 -4.36 -8.82 32.02
CA ASN A 253 -4.14 -7.79 33.03
C ASN A 253 -4.08 -8.39 34.44
N ASP A 254 -3.57 -7.61 35.39
CA ASP A 254 -3.55 -7.92 36.83
C ASP A 254 -2.85 -9.26 37.15
N VAL A 255 -1.81 -9.59 36.39
CA VAL A 255 -1.06 -10.84 36.55
C VAL A 255 -0.17 -10.77 37.79
N SER A 256 -0.37 -11.73 38.70
CA SER A 256 0.47 -11.91 39.88
C SER A 256 1.73 -12.72 39.53
N GLN A 257 2.83 -12.48 40.27
CA GLN A 257 4.09 -13.23 40.15
C GLN A 257 4.70 -13.19 38.72
N LEU A 258 4.83 -12.00 38.14
CA LEU A 258 5.40 -11.80 36.80
C LEU A 258 6.81 -12.39 36.65
N GLU A 259 7.56 -12.50 37.74
CA GLU A 259 8.88 -13.14 37.81
C GLU A 259 8.91 -14.59 37.34
N ASN A 260 7.76 -15.27 37.29
CA ASN A 260 7.64 -16.66 36.84
C ASN A 260 7.51 -16.79 35.31
N TYR A 261 7.38 -15.68 34.59
CA TYR A 261 7.16 -15.66 33.15
C TYR A 261 8.37 -15.13 32.40
N GLN A 262 8.58 -15.64 31.19
CA GLN A 262 9.66 -15.20 30.30
C GLN A 262 9.12 -14.94 28.89
N VAL A 263 9.64 -13.90 28.23
CA VAL A 263 9.36 -13.64 26.82
C VAL A 263 9.86 -14.82 25.98
N GLY A 264 9.04 -15.29 25.03
CA GLY A 264 9.30 -16.49 24.22
C GLY A 264 8.77 -17.79 24.82
N GLN A 265 8.30 -17.78 26.08
CA GLN A 265 7.67 -18.94 26.71
C GLN A 265 6.31 -19.23 26.08
N VAL A 266 6.06 -20.49 25.70
CA VAL A 266 4.71 -20.98 25.39
C VAL A 266 3.93 -21.09 26.69
N MET A 267 2.78 -20.42 26.78
CA MET A 267 1.94 -20.53 27.96
C MET A 267 1.25 -21.89 28.04
N ALA A 268 1.17 -22.40 29.27
CA ALA A 268 0.33 -23.54 29.59
C ALA A 268 -1.16 -23.20 29.43
N ASP A 269 -1.99 -24.23 29.39
CA ASP A 269 -3.44 -24.11 29.34
C ASP A 269 -3.95 -23.28 30.52
N MET A 270 -4.57 -22.13 30.24
CA MET A 270 -5.02 -21.20 31.28
C MET A 270 -6.50 -20.84 31.15
N PRO A 271 -7.29 -21.01 32.22
CA PRO A 271 -8.64 -20.43 32.32
C PRO A 271 -8.58 -18.90 32.41
N ALA A 272 -9.43 -18.22 31.65
CA ALA A 272 -9.52 -16.76 31.66
C ALA A 272 -10.96 -16.28 31.41
N SER A 273 -11.24 -15.03 31.77
CA SER A 273 -12.45 -14.30 31.38
C SER A 273 -12.11 -13.14 30.47
N VAL A 274 -12.99 -12.85 29.51
CA VAL A 274 -12.81 -11.73 28.58
C VAL A 274 -13.25 -10.42 29.25
N ASP A 275 -12.30 -9.53 29.51
CA ASP A 275 -12.56 -8.21 30.07
C ASP A 275 -12.95 -7.20 28.98
N ASP A 276 -12.41 -7.36 27.77
CA ASP A 276 -12.68 -6.46 26.64
C ASP A 276 -12.37 -7.10 25.29
N THR A 277 -12.97 -6.57 24.23
CA THR A 277 -12.67 -6.97 22.84
C THR A 277 -12.17 -5.78 22.04
N ARG A 278 -11.40 -6.04 20.96
CA ARG A 278 -11.00 -4.99 20.00
C ARG A 278 -12.20 -4.18 19.51
N HIS A 279 -13.28 -4.86 19.15
CA HIS A 279 -14.46 -4.21 18.56
C HIS A 279 -15.13 -3.29 19.59
N ASP A 280 -15.38 -3.79 20.80
CA ASP A 280 -16.01 -3.00 21.86
C ASP A 280 -15.12 -1.82 22.29
N PHE A 281 -13.80 -2.04 22.36
CA PHE A 281 -12.84 -0.98 22.63
C PHE A 281 -12.91 0.14 21.58
N LEU A 282 -12.84 -0.20 20.28
CA LEU A 282 -12.93 0.78 19.19
C LEU A 282 -14.28 1.50 19.17
N MET A 283 -15.38 0.78 19.40
CA MET A 283 -16.71 1.36 19.51
C MET A 283 -16.79 2.41 20.62
N ARG A 284 -16.22 2.14 21.80
CA ARG A 284 -16.18 3.11 22.89
C ARG A 284 -15.29 4.31 22.57
N GLN A 285 -14.15 4.12 21.91
CA GLN A 285 -13.32 5.24 21.44
C GLN A 285 -14.08 6.14 20.46
N ALA A 286 -14.85 5.56 19.54
CA ALA A 286 -15.65 6.30 18.59
C ALA A 286 -16.81 7.06 19.24
N GLN A 287 -17.54 6.41 20.15
CA GLN A 287 -18.60 7.06 20.93
C GLN A 287 -18.07 8.24 21.76
N GLN A 288 -16.90 8.08 22.40
CA GLN A 288 -16.26 9.16 23.15
C GLN A 288 -15.85 10.34 22.27
N ALA A 289 -15.45 10.10 21.02
CA ALA A 289 -15.10 11.16 20.09
C ALA A 289 -16.32 12.00 19.64
N PHE A 290 -17.50 11.39 19.52
CA PHE A 290 -18.72 12.04 18.99
C PHE A 290 -19.75 12.43 20.06
N GLY A 291 -19.53 12.12 21.34
CA GLY A 291 -20.39 12.58 22.44
C GLY A 291 -21.80 11.97 22.50
N GLY A 292 -22.10 10.96 21.67
CA GLY A 292 -23.38 10.22 21.66
C GLY A 292 -24.31 10.49 20.48
N ASP A 293 -24.00 11.47 19.61
CA ASP A 293 -24.89 11.90 18.52
C ASP A 293 -24.88 10.99 17.29
N VAL A 294 -24.07 9.93 17.29
CA VAL A 294 -23.87 9.04 16.14
C VAL A 294 -24.03 7.59 16.57
N ASP A 295 -24.91 6.86 15.88
CA ASP A 295 -25.11 5.42 16.10
C ASP A 295 -24.06 4.59 15.32
N PHE A 296 -23.02 4.15 16.02
CA PHE A 296 -21.96 3.30 15.47
C PHE A 296 -22.37 1.83 15.30
N SER A 297 -23.57 1.43 15.72
CA SER A 297 -24.06 0.06 15.51
C SER A 297 -24.47 -0.19 14.06
N GLN A 298 -24.79 0.87 13.31
CA GLN A 298 -25.23 0.81 11.92
C GLN A 298 -24.08 0.57 10.94
N ALA A 299 -24.42 0.07 9.75
CA ALA A 299 -23.47 -0.10 8.63
C ALA A 299 -22.97 1.24 8.06
N ARG A 300 -23.71 2.33 8.28
CA ARG A 300 -23.37 3.68 7.83
C ARG A 300 -23.49 4.67 8.98
N LEU A 301 -22.60 5.65 9.00
CA LEU A 301 -22.58 6.75 9.96
C LEU A 301 -23.38 7.92 9.38
N ILE A 302 -24.47 8.28 10.07
CA ILE A 302 -25.24 9.48 9.77
C ILE A 302 -24.75 10.56 10.73
N LEU A 303 -24.11 11.59 10.18
CA LEU A 303 -23.48 12.65 10.96
C LEU A 303 -24.40 13.87 11.09
N PRO A 304 -24.23 14.69 12.14
CA PRO A 304 -24.84 16.01 12.21
C PRO A 304 -24.52 16.82 10.94
N GLY A 305 -25.55 17.33 10.26
CA GLY A 305 -25.42 17.99 8.95
C GLY A 305 -25.75 17.11 7.74
N GLY A 306 -26.18 15.86 7.96
CA GLY A 306 -26.75 14.98 6.92
C GLY A 306 -25.73 14.19 6.09
N LEU A 307 -24.43 14.34 6.37
CA LEU A 307 -23.39 13.54 5.73
C LEU A 307 -23.53 12.07 6.15
N ASN A 308 -23.56 11.17 5.16
CA ASN A 308 -23.84 9.75 5.33
C ASN A 308 -22.70 8.92 4.74
N LEU A 309 -21.84 8.35 5.58
CA LEU A 309 -20.62 7.62 5.18
C LEU A 309 -20.68 6.14 5.61
N PRO A 310 -19.96 5.23 4.94
CA PRO A 310 -19.82 3.86 5.43
C PRO A 310 -19.13 3.84 6.81
N ASN A 311 -19.53 2.91 7.69
CA ASN A 311 -18.95 2.78 9.01
C ASN A 311 -17.67 1.94 8.97
N PRO A 312 -16.47 2.53 9.17
CA PRO A 312 -15.21 1.78 9.09
C PRO A 312 -15.10 0.71 10.19
N LEU A 313 -15.82 0.87 11.32
CA LEU A 313 -15.85 -0.13 12.40
C LEU A 313 -16.62 -1.41 12.04
N LYS A 314 -17.40 -1.39 10.94
CA LYS A 314 -18.08 -2.56 10.38
C LYS A 314 -17.29 -3.23 9.26
N VAL A 315 -16.23 -2.59 8.78
CA VAL A 315 -15.51 -3.01 7.56
C VAL A 315 -14.09 -3.48 7.88
N TYR A 316 -13.42 -2.92 8.89
CA TYR A 316 -12.00 -3.20 9.15
C TYR A 316 -11.70 -4.70 9.33
N GLN A 317 -12.59 -5.46 9.97
CA GLN A 317 -12.37 -6.89 10.19
C GLN A 317 -12.42 -7.67 8.88
N THR A 318 -13.36 -7.34 7.99
CA THR A 318 -13.42 -7.90 6.64
C THR A 318 -12.16 -7.56 5.86
N LEU A 319 -11.65 -6.33 5.97
CA LEU A 319 -10.40 -5.93 5.32
C LEU A 319 -9.20 -6.77 5.79
N LEU A 320 -9.06 -7.02 7.09
CA LEU A 320 -7.99 -7.89 7.62
C LEU A 320 -8.08 -9.32 7.08
N GLN A 321 -9.30 -9.83 6.92
CA GLN A 321 -9.59 -11.18 6.45
C GLN A 321 -9.51 -11.31 4.92
N SER A 322 -9.33 -10.22 4.19
CA SER A 322 -9.15 -10.26 2.75
C SER A 322 -7.72 -10.71 2.41
N PRO A 323 -7.54 -11.78 1.60
CA PRO A 323 -6.26 -12.04 0.98
C PRO A 323 -5.97 -10.93 -0.04
N GLY A 324 -4.76 -10.40 0.00
CA GLY A 324 -4.31 -9.33 -0.89
C GLY A 324 -3.00 -9.70 -1.56
N ARG A 325 -2.88 -9.44 -2.87
CA ARG A 325 -1.58 -9.38 -3.54
C ARG A 325 -1.06 -7.96 -3.35
N VAL A 326 0.07 -7.82 -2.66
CA VAL A 326 0.69 -6.53 -2.32
C VAL A 326 2.16 -6.56 -2.71
N LYS A 327 2.83 -5.40 -2.69
CA LYS A 327 4.29 -5.36 -2.80
C LYS A 327 4.93 -5.44 -1.41
N ILE A 328 5.80 -6.43 -1.22
CA ILE A 328 6.58 -6.65 -0.01
C ILE A 328 8.04 -6.22 -0.26
N GLY A 329 8.62 -5.49 0.68
CA GLY A 329 10.00 -5.00 0.61
C GLY A 329 10.45 -4.40 1.95
N PRO A 330 11.63 -3.79 2.01
CA PRO A 330 12.11 -3.15 3.22
C PRO A 330 11.22 -1.95 3.57
N ILE A 331 10.84 -1.86 4.85
CA ILE A 331 10.08 -0.76 5.44
C ILE A 331 10.78 -0.27 6.70
N HIS A 332 10.62 1.01 7.03
CA HIS A 332 11.03 1.54 8.33
C HIS A 332 10.11 1.01 9.44
N GLY A 333 8.84 0.79 9.16
CA GLY A 333 7.86 0.17 10.09
C GLY A 333 7.16 1.17 11.02
N ASP A 334 7.85 2.24 11.42
CA ASP A 334 7.30 3.38 12.18
C ASP A 334 7.78 4.74 11.61
N LEU A 335 7.68 4.93 10.29
CA LEU A 335 8.05 6.20 9.65
C LEU A 335 7.02 7.31 9.97
N ASN A 336 7.18 7.95 11.11
CA ASN A 336 6.35 9.07 11.58
C ASN A 336 7.13 10.41 11.51
N LEU A 337 6.44 11.53 11.75
CA LEU A 337 7.04 12.87 11.60
C LEU A 337 8.12 13.19 12.64
N GLU A 338 8.21 12.44 13.74
CA GLU A 338 9.26 12.60 14.76
C GLU A 338 10.54 11.84 14.43
N ASN A 339 10.41 10.74 13.68
CA ASN A 339 11.52 9.91 13.22
C ASN A 339 12.22 10.45 11.97
N ILE A 340 11.69 11.55 11.41
CA ILE A 340 12.26 12.27 10.27
C ILE A 340 12.88 13.57 10.78
N LEU A 341 14.19 13.71 10.67
CA LEU A 341 14.93 14.90 11.07
C LEU A 341 15.25 15.76 9.84
N VAL A 342 14.85 17.01 9.87
CA VAL A 342 15.19 18.02 8.86
C VAL A 342 16.44 18.76 9.33
N VAL A 343 17.52 18.58 8.59
CA VAL A 343 18.81 19.25 8.76
C VAL A 343 18.87 20.40 7.78
N ASP A 344 19.18 21.60 8.25
CA ASP A 344 19.45 22.76 7.39
C ASP A 344 18.32 23.19 6.46
N HIS A 345 17.07 22.84 6.79
CA HIS A 345 15.91 23.10 5.94
C HIS A 345 16.05 22.50 4.51
N GLN A 346 16.95 21.52 4.33
CA GLN A 346 17.32 21.02 3.01
C GLN A 346 17.45 19.51 2.95
N GLN A 347 18.11 18.91 3.93
CA GLN A 347 18.40 17.50 3.96
C GLN A 347 17.56 16.81 5.03
N VAL A 348 17.28 15.54 4.80
CA VAL A 348 16.55 14.69 5.73
C VAL A 348 17.44 13.58 6.22
N SER A 349 17.35 13.31 7.51
CA SER A 349 17.95 12.18 8.19
C SER A 349 16.85 11.37 8.90
N LEU A 350 17.05 10.07 9.06
CA LEU A 350 16.08 9.14 9.65
C LEU A 350 16.66 8.49 10.89
N ILE A 351 15.81 8.27 11.91
CA ILE A 351 16.16 7.63 13.17
C ILE A 351 15.06 6.66 13.59
N ASP A 352 15.32 5.83 14.61
CA ASP A 352 14.36 4.87 15.16
C ASP A 352 14.01 3.69 14.23
N PHE A 353 15.03 2.94 13.82
CA PHE A 353 14.87 1.74 12.97
C PHE A 353 14.45 0.49 13.74
N ALA A 354 13.98 0.62 14.99
CA ALA A 354 13.63 -0.53 15.83
C ALA A 354 12.58 -1.47 15.22
N THR A 355 11.74 -0.92 14.34
CA THR A 355 10.66 -1.65 13.66
C THR A 355 10.96 -1.93 12.20
N ALA A 356 12.18 -1.62 11.73
CA ALA A 356 12.59 -1.84 10.36
C ALA A 356 12.65 -3.34 10.05
N ARG A 357 11.99 -3.73 8.97
CA ARG A 357 11.77 -5.12 8.58
C ARG A 357 11.35 -5.20 7.13
N GLU A 358 11.13 -6.41 6.65
CA GLU A 358 10.36 -6.64 5.44
C GLU A 358 8.86 -6.66 5.75
N GLY A 359 8.04 -6.00 4.91
CA GLY A 359 6.59 -5.96 5.03
C GLY A 359 5.94 -5.25 3.83
N HIS A 360 4.63 -5.05 3.89
CA HIS A 360 3.92 -4.29 2.85
C HIS A 360 4.47 -2.86 2.74
N ILE A 361 5.06 -2.53 1.59
CA ILE A 361 5.79 -1.26 1.37
C ILE A 361 4.96 0.01 1.60
N LEU A 362 3.63 -0.07 1.55
CA LEU A 362 2.78 1.08 1.86
C LEU A 362 2.76 1.45 3.34
N HIS A 363 3.20 0.57 4.26
CA HIS A 363 3.19 0.84 5.72
C HIS A 363 3.82 2.20 6.07
N ASP A 364 4.98 2.52 5.50
CA ASP A 364 5.68 3.77 5.79
C ASP A 364 4.87 5.00 5.34
N LEU A 365 4.27 4.95 4.16
CA LEU A 365 3.47 6.05 3.60
C LEU A 365 2.13 6.21 4.32
N LEU A 366 1.49 5.11 4.69
CA LEU A 366 0.25 5.09 5.47
C LEU A 366 0.47 5.61 6.88
N ARG A 367 1.59 5.25 7.51
CA ARG A 367 2.02 5.79 8.80
C ARG A 367 2.27 7.29 8.71
N LEU A 368 2.95 7.74 7.66
CA LEU A 368 3.26 9.15 7.44
C LEU A 368 2.00 10.00 7.19
N GLU A 369 1.04 9.51 6.39
CA GLU A 369 -0.26 10.18 6.19
C GLU A 369 -1.05 10.24 7.50
N THR A 370 -1.08 9.15 8.27
CA THR A 370 -1.76 9.11 9.57
C THR A 370 -1.18 10.12 10.57
N ASP A 371 0.15 10.21 10.67
CA ASP A 371 0.80 11.15 11.58
C ASP A 371 0.65 12.62 11.08
N THR A 372 0.63 12.83 9.76
CA THR A 372 0.28 14.12 9.15
C THR A 372 -1.12 14.57 9.54
N LEU A 373 -2.11 13.65 9.56
CA LEU A 373 -3.44 13.99 10.04
C LEU A 373 -3.42 14.41 11.51
N ILE A 374 -2.82 13.58 12.36
CA ILE A 374 -2.87 13.73 13.82
C ILE A 374 -2.14 15.01 14.26
N LYS A 375 -0.97 15.29 13.70
CA LYS A 375 -0.09 16.38 14.18
C LYS A 375 -0.27 17.69 13.41
N VAL A 376 -0.61 17.63 12.12
CA VAL A 376 -0.68 18.81 11.26
C VAL A 376 -2.13 19.17 10.94
N VAL A 377 -2.89 18.27 10.31
CA VAL A 377 -4.26 18.59 9.86
C VAL A 377 -5.16 18.93 11.04
N VAL A 378 -5.19 18.09 12.08
CA VAL A 378 -6.02 18.34 13.27
C VAL A 378 -5.71 19.69 13.91
N LYS A 379 -4.43 20.05 14.02
CA LYS A 379 -4.02 21.34 14.58
C LYS A 379 -4.53 22.50 13.73
N VAL A 380 -4.33 22.45 12.41
CA VAL A 380 -4.80 23.48 11.48
C VAL A 380 -6.33 23.62 11.52
N LEU A 381 -7.06 22.49 11.50
CA LEU A 381 -8.52 22.53 11.56
C LEU A 381 -9.03 23.10 12.89
N ALA A 382 -8.42 22.70 14.02
CA ALA A 382 -8.79 23.18 15.34
C ALA A 382 -8.52 24.67 15.52
N GLU A 383 -7.35 25.16 15.08
CA GLU A 383 -6.97 26.59 15.14
C GLU A 383 -7.86 27.45 14.23
N ALA A 384 -8.27 26.92 13.07
CA ALA A 384 -9.19 27.59 12.15
C ALA A 384 -10.67 27.41 12.50
N ASN A 385 -10.99 26.66 13.57
CA ASN A 385 -12.35 26.30 13.98
C ASN A 385 -13.18 25.66 12.84
N LEU A 386 -12.53 24.84 12.03
CA LEU A 386 -13.15 24.07 10.95
C LEU A 386 -13.68 22.73 11.47
N PRO A 387 -14.82 22.22 10.95
CA PRO A 387 -15.38 20.96 11.40
C PRO A 387 -14.53 19.77 10.97
N ALA A 388 -14.60 18.66 11.72
CA ALA A 388 -13.90 17.43 11.37
C ALA A 388 -14.32 16.88 9.99
N THR A 389 -15.55 17.17 9.54
CA THR A 389 -16.06 16.80 8.21
C THR A 389 -15.27 17.42 7.05
N THR A 390 -14.43 18.44 7.29
CA THR A 390 -13.50 18.96 6.28
C THR A 390 -12.55 17.89 5.74
N ILE A 391 -12.22 16.85 6.52
CA ILE A 391 -11.35 15.76 6.03
C ILE A 391 -11.98 15.01 4.86
N HIS A 392 -13.31 14.87 4.85
CA HIS A 392 -14.04 14.17 3.80
C HIS A 392 -13.88 14.88 2.44
N SER A 393 -14.11 16.20 2.40
CA SER A 393 -13.94 16.97 1.17
C SER A 393 -12.49 17.04 0.74
N LEU A 394 -11.54 17.16 1.67
CA LEU A 394 -10.11 17.14 1.37
C LEU A 394 -9.69 15.80 0.72
N TYR A 395 -10.11 14.67 1.28
CA TYR A 395 -9.78 13.35 0.74
C TYR A 395 -10.36 13.11 -0.65
N ARG A 396 -11.61 13.53 -0.90
CA ARG A 396 -12.21 13.46 -2.25
C ARG A 396 -11.44 14.31 -3.26
N GLN A 397 -11.03 15.52 -2.88
CA GLN A 397 -10.21 16.38 -3.74
C GLN A 397 -8.82 15.78 -4.00
N LEU A 398 -8.15 15.24 -2.97
CA LEU A 398 -6.85 14.58 -3.11
C LEU A 398 -6.90 13.36 -4.04
N ARG A 399 -8.00 12.60 -4.04
CA ARG A 399 -8.20 11.48 -4.96
C ARG A 399 -8.30 11.93 -6.42
N GLN A 400 -8.89 13.09 -6.66
CA GLN A 400 -9.07 13.67 -7.99
C GLN A 400 -7.89 14.56 -8.43
N ALA A 401 -6.94 14.81 -7.51
CA ALA A 401 -5.84 15.72 -7.75
C ALA A 401 -4.93 15.22 -8.88
N ASN A 402 -4.73 16.09 -9.86
CA ASN A 402 -3.68 15.95 -10.86
C ASN A 402 -2.70 17.14 -10.73
N PRO A 403 -1.49 17.07 -11.29
CA PRO A 403 -0.48 18.11 -11.13
C PRO A 403 -0.90 19.51 -11.62
N ALA A 404 -1.96 19.63 -12.44
CA ALA A 404 -2.45 20.88 -12.99
C ALA A 404 -3.64 21.48 -12.22
N MET A 405 -4.27 20.71 -11.30
CA MET A 405 -5.47 21.12 -10.59
C MET A 405 -5.10 21.63 -9.19
N ALA A 406 -5.41 22.90 -8.93
CA ALA A 406 -5.34 23.46 -7.59
C ALA A 406 -6.45 22.88 -6.72
N LEU A 407 -6.14 22.56 -5.46
CA LEU A 407 -7.14 22.14 -4.49
C LEU A 407 -7.98 23.36 -4.07
N ASN A 408 -9.30 23.19 -4.00
CA ASN A 408 -10.20 24.18 -3.44
C ASN A 408 -10.21 24.05 -1.91
N LEU A 409 -9.23 24.70 -1.29
CA LEU A 409 -9.03 24.64 0.15
C LEU A 409 -9.93 25.66 0.86
N PRO A 410 -10.71 25.24 1.89
CA PRO A 410 -11.57 26.15 2.63
C PRO A 410 -10.81 27.14 3.52
N TYR A 411 -9.50 26.93 3.70
CA TYR A 411 -8.65 27.76 4.54
C TYR A 411 -7.19 27.70 4.05
N PRO A 412 -6.48 28.83 3.90
CA PRO A 412 -5.09 28.85 3.40
C PRO A 412 -4.10 28.04 4.26
N GLY A 413 -4.33 27.92 5.57
CA GLY A 413 -3.47 27.10 6.42
C GLY A 413 -3.45 25.61 6.05
N LEU A 414 -4.41 25.13 5.24
CA LEU A 414 -4.42 23.77 4.71
C LEU A 414 -3.44 23.55 3.56
N GLU A 415 -2.77 24.59 3.04
CA GLU A 415 -1.81 24.44 1.94
C GLU A 415 -0.65 23.51 2.30
N LYS A 416 -0.05 23.67 3.49
CA LYS A 416 1.06 22.81 3.95
C LYS A 416 0.64 21.35 4.10
N PRO A 417 -0.39 20.98 4.90
CA PRO A 417 -0.79 19.58 5.02
C PRO A 417 -1.25 19.01 3.68
N SER A 418 -1.91 19.80 2.81
CA SER A 418 -2.30 19.30 1.49
C SER A 418 -1.10 18.99 0.61
N ALA A 419 -0.05 19.82 0.64
CA ALA A 419 1.19 19.56 -0.07
C ALA A 419 1.89 18.28 0.43
N MET A 420 1.87 18.03 1.75
CA MET A 420 2.37 16.78 2.33
C MET A 420 1.58 15.57 1.82
N LEU A 421 0.26 15.61 1.94
CA LEU A 421 -0.62 14.51 1.53
C LEU A 421 -0.51 14.22 0.03
N LEU A 422 -0.39 15.25 -0.81
CA LEU A 422 -0.15 15.09 -2.25
C LEU A 422 1.19 14.40 -2.52
N ALA A 423 2.27 14.79 -1.84
CA ALA A 423 3.58 14.17 -2.02
C ALA A 423 3.58 12.69 -1.58
N ILE A 424 2.96 12.39 -0.43
CA ILE A 424 2.80 11.04 0.09
C ILE A 424 2.02 10.17 -0.90
N ARG A 425 0.85 10.64 -1.35
CA ARG A 425 0.00 9.91 -2.30
C ARG A 425 0.64 9.76 -3.67
N ALA A 426 1.38 10.76 -4.14
CA ALA A 426 2.15 10.65 -5.39
C ALA A 426 3.22 9.54 -5.32
N MET A 427 3.86 9.35 -4.16
CA MET A 427 4.76 8.23 -3.94
C MET A 427 4.00 6.91 -3.78
N ALA A 428 2.91 6.90 -3.02
CA ALA A 428 2.08 5.72 -2.83
C ALA A 428 1.61 5.14 -4.16
N ARG A 429 1.21 6.00 -5.11
CA ARG A 429 0.82 5.59 -6.46
C ARG A 429 1.89 4.77 -7.18
N LYS A 430 3.18 5.06 -6.96
CA LYS A 430 4.30 4.29 -7.52
C LYS A 430 4.53 2.97 -6.79
N CYS A 431 4.16 2.91 -5.52
CA CYS A 431 4.28 1.76 -4.64
C CYS A 431 3.09 0.80 -4.73
N LEU A 432 1.95 1.21 -5.31
CA LEU A 432 0.82 0.32 -5.54
C LEU A 432 1.18 -0.84 -6.47
N LEU A 433 0.51 -1.98 -6.29
CA LEU A 433 0.58 -3.07 -7.25
C LEU A 433 0.02 -2.63 -8.61
N ASN A 434 -1.12 -1.93 -8.61
CA ASN A 434 -1.69 -1.26 -9.77
C ASN A 434 -1.80 0.25 -9.49
N PRO A 435 -1.01 1.11 -10.17
CA PRO A 435 -1.00 2.56 -9.97
C PRO A 435 -2.33 3.28 -10.17
N ASP A 436 -3.31 2.65 -10.82
CA ASP A 436 -4.64 3.23 -11.06
C ASP A 436 -5.71 2.66 -10.09
N ASP A 437 -5.36 1.63 -9.32
CA ASP A 437 -6.25 1.01 -8.34
C ASP A 437 -5.80 1.32 -6.91
N TRP A 438 -6.51 2.26 -6.29
CA TRP A 438 -6.20 2.73 -4.95
C TRP A 438 -6.81 1.89 -3.84
N ARG A 439 -7.58 0.83 -4.14
CA ARG A 439 -8.23 0.02 -3.11
C ARG A 439 -7.22 -0.55 -2.12
N GLU A 440 -6.02 -0.91 -2.59
CA GLU A 440 -4.89 -1.33 -1.74
C GLU A 440 -4.49 -0.23 -0.73
N TYR A 441 -4.35 1.03 -1.20
CA TYR A 441 -4.03 2.16 -0.34
C TYR A 441 -5.15 2.49 0.64
N ASP A 442 -6.39 2.57 0.14
CA ASP A 442 -7.56 2.98 0.94
C ASP A 442 -7.88 1.92 2.02
N ALA A 443 -7.70 0.63 1.72
CA ALA A 443 -7.80 -0.43 2.70
C ALA A 443 -6.74 -0.29 3.81
N GLY A 444 -5.47 -0.11 3.42
CA GLY A 444 -4.38 0.11 4.38
C GLY A 444 -4.58 1.37 5.22
N LEU A 445 -5.00 2.48 4.60
CA LEU A 445 -5.27 3.74 5.27
C LEU A 445 -6.42 3.60 6.27
N THR A 446 -7.49 2.90 5.90
CA THR A 446 -8.60 2.60 6.81
C THR A 446 -8.09 1.87 8.07
N LEU A 447 -7.25 0.86 7.91
CA LEU A 447 -6.69 0.08 9.03
C LEU A 447 -5.78 0.93 9.92
N TYR A 448 -4.95 1.80 9.35
CA TYR A 448 -4.10 2.72 10.10
C TYR A 448 -4.90 3.77 10.89
N LEU A 449 -5.90 4.39 10.25
CA LEU A 449 -6.73 5.42 10.87
C LEU A 449 -7.62 4.84 11.99
N VAL A 450 -8.22 3.65 11.77
CA VAL A 450 -8.95 2.93 12.82
C VAL A 450 -8.00 2.48 13.94
N GLY A 451 -6.81 1.99 13.59
CA GLY A 451 -5.80 1.58 14.56
C GLY A 451 -5.32 2.71 15.45
N ALA A 452 -5.18 3.93 14.90
CA ALA A 452 -4.79 5.12 15.64
C ALA A 452 -5.78 5.51 16.76
N LEU A 453 -7.03 5.05 16.71
CA LEU A 453 -8.04 5.31 17.74
C LEU A 453 -7.61 4.79 19.12
N LYS A 454 -6.72 3.79 19.21
CA LYS A 454 -6.17 3.30 20.48
C LYS A 454 -5.38 4.34 21.28
N PHE A 455 -4.96 5.41 20.63
CA PHE A 455 -4.17 6.49 21.23
C PHE A 455 -4.97 7.79 21.41
N ILE A 456 -6.30 7.81 21.22
CA ILE A 456 -7.10 9.06 21.29
C ILE A 456 -6.78 9.92 22.53
N LYS A 457 -6.63 9.28 23.70
CA LYS A 457 -6.37 9.97 24.97
C LYS A 457 -5.04 10.73 25.00
N THR A 458 -4.07 10.35 24.15
CA THR A 458 -2.75 10.97 24.08
C THR A 458 -2.76 12.19 23.15
N PHE A 459 -3.73 12.27 22.24
CA PHE A 459 -3.87 13.36 21.29
C PHE A 459 -4.48 14.61 21.92
N ARG A 460 -4.31 15.76 21.27
CA ARG A 460 -4.85 17.06 21.71
C ARG A 460 -5.39 17.80 20.48
N PRO A 461 -6.70 18.10 20.40
CA PRO A 461 -7.79 17.73 21.32
C PRO A 461 -8.24 16.27 21.11
N PRO A 462 -8.42 15.44 22.16
CA PRO A 462 -8.71 14.00 22.02
C PRO A 462 -9.94 13.68 21.14
N ALA A 463 -11.09 14.26 21.48
CA ALA A 463 -12.36 13.97 20.81
C ALA A 463 -12.32 14.42 19.34
N PHE A 464 -11.82 15.62 19.07
CA PHE A 464 -11.72 16.17 17.73
C PHE A 464 -10.75 15.37 16.84
N THR A 465 -9.59 14.94 17.37
CA THR A 465 -8.70 14.02 16.64
C THR A 465 -9.42 12.71 16.30
N GLY A 466 -10.15 12.13 17.26
CA GLY A 466 -10.94 10.92 17.04
C GLY A 466 -11.97 11.08 15.92
N GLN A 467 -12.66 12.23 15.86
CA GLN A 467 -13.60 12.56 14.78
C GLN A 467 -12.88 12.61 13.41
N VAL A 468 -11.76 13.33 13.31
CA VAL A 468 -11.00 13.44 12.05
C VAL A 468 -10.51 12.06 11.58
N LEU A 469 -10.00 11.22 12.47
CA LEU A 469 -9.54 9.87 12.14
C LEU A 469 -10.69 8.97 11.64
N LEU A 470 -11.82 8.96 12.34
CA LEU A 470 -12.99 8.16 11.95
C LEU A 470 -13.60 8.62 10.63
N LEU A 471 -13.70 9.92 10.41
CA LEU A 471 -14.23 10.48 9.15
C LEU A 471 -13.25 10.29 7.98
N GLY A 472 -11.94 10.35 8.23
CA GLY A 472 -10.91 9.97 7.26
C GLY A 472 -11.03 8.50 6.86
N ALA A 473 -11.16 7.60 7.84
CA ALA A 473 -11.35 6.17 7.59
C ALA A 473 -12.67 5.88 6.85
N ALA A 474 -13.77 6.50 7.28
CA ALA A 474 -15.06 6.36 6.61
C ALA A 474 -15.01 6.86 5.15
N THR A 475 -14.29 7.95 4.89
CA THR A 475 -14.10 8.47 3.53
C THR A 475 -13.20 7.55 2.69
N ALA A 476 -12.15 6.97 3.26
CA ALA A 476 -11.32 5.98 2.56
C ALA A 476 -12.14 4.74 2.16
N VAL A 477 -13.00 4.24 3.05
CA VAL A 477 -13.94 3.14 2.74
C VAL A 477 -14.94 3.55 1.64
N GLU A 478 -15.43 4.79 1.65
CA GLU A 478 -16.29 5.28 0.58
C GLU A 478 -15.55 5.30 -0.77
N LEU A 479 -14.36 5.89 -0.83
CA LEU A 479 -13.55 5.99 -2.04
C LEU A 479 -13.09 4.64 -2.62
N MET A 480 -13.01 3.62 -1.77
CA MET A 480 -12.74 2.24 -2.18
C MET A 480 -13.96 1.59 -2.85
N ASN A 481 -15.18 1.97 -2.44
CA ASN A 481 -16.44 1.42 -2.96
C ASN A 481 -16.99 2.23 -4.14
N ASP A 482 -16.72 3.54 -4.19
CA ASP A 482 -17.08 4.41 -5.29
C ASP A 482 -16.11 4.16 -6.46
N GLU A 483 -16.57 3.51 -7.53
CA GLU A 483 -16.00 3.74 -8.86
C GLU A 483 -16.27 5.22 -9.20
N LEU A 484 -15.37 6.12 -8.83
CA LEU A 484 -15.43 7.49 -9.30
C LEU A 484 -15.31 7.45 -10.84
N PRO A 485 -16.36 7.84 -11.60
CA PRO A 485 -16.26 7.87 -13.04
C PRO A 485 -15.13 8.84 -13.42
N LEU A 486 -14.22 8.38 -14.28
CA LEU A 486 -13.29 9.26 -14.98
C LEU A 486 -14.12 10.39 -15.61
N LEU A 487 -13.94 11.62 -15.12
CA LEU A 487 -14.63 12.79 -15.68
C LEU A 487 -14.40 12.82 -17.21
N PRO A 488 -15.45 12.85 -18.04
CA PRO A 488 -15.29 13.12 -19.46
C PRO A 488 -14.78 14.56 -19.64
N PRO A 489 -13.92 14.85 -20.63
CA PRO A 489 -13.46 16.20 -20.89
C PRO A 489 -14.67 17.10 -21.16
N HIS A 490 -14.78 18.18 -20.38
CA HIS A 490 -15.86 19.15 -20.44
C HIS A 490 -16.11 19.64 -21.86
N LEU A 491 -17.35 19.45 -22.34
CA LEU A 491 -17.96 20.25 -23.38
C LEU A 491 -18.07 21.69 -22.85
N THR A 492 -17.17 22.56 -23.27
CA THR A 492 -17.34 24.00 -23.07
C THR A 492 -18.35 24.51 -24.10
N SER A 493 -19.56 24.79 -23.62
CA SER A 493 -20.56 25.62 -24.29
C SER A 493 -19.98 27.01 -24.54
N GLU A 494 -20.10 27.49 -25.79
CA GLU A 494 -19.77 28.86 -26.20
C GLU A 494 -20.61 29.89 -25.46
N PRO A 495 -20.05 31.09 -25.23
CA PRO A 495 -20.82 32.32 -25.34
C PRO A 495 -20.22 33.29 -26.36
N GLY A 496 -21.04 33.63 -27.36
CA GLY A 496 -21.42 35.01 -27.70
C GLY A 496 -20.34 36.06 -27.89
N THR A 497 -20.08 36.38 -29.17
CA THR A 497 -19.95 37.72 -29.78
C THR A 497 -19.66 38.94 -28.88
N GLU A 498 -18.51 39.60 -29.08
CA GLU A 498 -18.42 41.04 -29.43
C GLU A 498 -16.99 41.52 -29.80
N THR A 499 -16.87 41.96 -31.06
CA THR A 499 -16.14 43.13 -31.64
C THR A 499 -14.72 43.57 -31.20
N ALA A 500 -13.77 43.35 -32.14
CA ALA A 500 -12.92 44.34 -32.87
C ALA A 500 -11.67 45.08 -32.28
N ARG A 501 -10.48 44.60 -32.75
CA ARG A 501 -9.30 45.29 -33.37
C ARG A 501 -8.27 46.08 -32.51
N PRO A 502 -6.99 46.30 -32.98
CA PRO A 502 -6.23 45.68 -34.09
C PRO A 502 -4.73 45.31 -33.85
N SER A 503 -4.25 44.39 -34.72
CA SER A 503 -2.93 44.18 -35.36
C SER A 503 -1.60 44.29 -34.58
N LYS A 504 -0.80 43.21 -34.67
CA LYS A 504 0.54 43.18 -35.31
C LYS A 504 1.13 41.75 -35.38
N GLY A 505 1.66 41.38 -36.55
CA GLY A 505 2.67 40.33 -36.74
C GLY A 505 2.15 38.95 -37.17
N GLU A 506 1.91 38.75 -38.46
CA GLU A 506 1.85 37.42 -39.06
C GLU A 506 3.25 36.80 -39.07
N GLU A 507 3.51 35.90 -38.12
CA GLU A 507 4.45 34.80 -38.30
C GLU A 507 3.62 33.52 -38.47
N ALA A 508 3.81 32.83 -39.60
CA ALA A 508 3.11 31.61 -39.94
C ALA A 508 3.22 30.58 -38.80
N MET A 509 2.08 30.20 -38.20
CA MET A 509 2.02 29.15 -37.19
C MET A 509 2.56 27.84 -37.79
N PRO A 510 3.51 27.16 -37.12
CA PRO A 510 4.02 25.89 -37.63
C PRO A 510 2.90 24.85 -37.54
N ASP A 511 2.54 24.27 -38.69
CA ASP A 511 1.61 23.13 -38.78
C ASP A 511 1.97 22.10 -37.70
N LYS A 512 0.98 21.66 -36.93
CA LYS A 512 1.18 20.65 -35.88
C LYS A 512 0.51 19.35 -36.32
N LYS A 513 1.17 18.23 -36.04
CA LYS A 513 0.59 16.88 -36.18
C LYS A 513 0.52 16.22 -34.81
N VAL A 514 -0.36 15.24 -34.67
CA VAL A 514 -0.43 14.42 -33.47
C VAL A 514 0.65 13.34 -33.56
N CYS A 515 1.42 13.15 -32.49
CA CYS A 515 2.33 12.02 -32.38
C CYS A 515 1.49 10.73 -32.38
N PRO A 516 1.69 9.79 -33.33
CA PRO A 516 0.89 8.56 -33.40
C PRO A 516 1.17 7.61 -32.23
N PHE A 517 2.19 7.89 -31.42
CA PHE A 517 2.59 7.04 -30.30
C PHE A 517 2.05 7.53 -28.94
N CYS A 518 2.10 8.84 -28.67
CA CYS A 518 1.70 9.39 -27.37
C CYS A 518 0.52 10.36 -27.42
N GLY A 519 -0.02 10.68 -28.61
CA GLY A 519 -1.18 11.56 -28.76
C GLY A 519 -0.90 13.06 -28.59
N GLU A 520 0.32 13.44 -28.22
CA GLU A 520 0.71 14.85 -28.02
C GLU A 520 0.89 15.61 -29.34
N GLN A 521 0.56 16.92 -29.33
CA GLN A 521 0.76 17.79 -30.50
C GLN A 521 2.23 18.16 -30.67
N ILE A 522 2.82 17.72 -31.78
CA ILE A 522 4.19 17.99 -32.18
C ILE A 522 4.22 18.79 -33.48
N GLN A 523 5.37 19.39 -33.82
CA GLN A 523 5.49 20.06 -35.12
C GLN A 523 5.33 19.05 -36.26
N SER A 524 4.66 19.44 -37.34
CA SER A 524 4.41 18.59 -38.51
C SER A 524 5.71 18.10 -39.15
N THR A 525 6.76 18.92 -39.12
CA THR A 525 8.12 18.62 -39.58
C THR A 525 8.93 17.75 -38.60
N ALA A 526 8.43 17.51 -37.38
CA ALA A 526 9.14 16.70 -36.40
C ALA A 526 9.34 15.28 -36.92
N LYS A 527 10.61 14.87 -37.02
CA LYS A 527 11.03 13.49 -37.28
C LYS A 527 11.19 12.68 -36.00
N LYS A 528 11.18 13.33 -34.84
CA LYS A 528 11.25 12.74 -33.51
C LYS A 528 10.32 13.48 -32.55
N CYS A 529 9.54 12.77 -31.75
CA CYS A 529 8.64 13.36 -30.77
C CYS A 529 9.44 13.92 -29.59
N ARG A 530 9.23 15.19 -29.24
CA ARG A 530 9.91 15.82 -28.09
C ARG A 530 9.40 15.35 -26.73
N PHE A 531 8.22 14.72 -26.69
CA PHE A 531 7.57 14.29 -25.46
C PHE A 531 7.90 12.84 -25.11
N CYS A 532 7.75 11.92 -26.06
CA CYS A 532 8.05 10.49 -25.85
C CYS A 532 9.40 10.04 -26.43
N GLY A 533 10.07 10.85 -27.26
CA GLY A 533 11.36 10.49 -27.85
C GLY A 533 11.30 9.60 -29.10
N GLU A 534 10.12 9.17 -29.57
CA GLU A 534 9.98 8.26 -30.72
C GLU A 534 10.24 8.92 -32.10
N PHE A 535 10.83 8.18 -33.04
CA PHE A 535 11.04 8.64 -34.43
C PHE A 535 9.80 8.40 -35.31
N LEU A 536 9.51 9.33 -36.23
CA LEU A 536 8.19 9.48 -36.89
C LEU A 536 8.23 9.15 -38.40
N SER A 537 9.24 8.44 -38.89
CA SER A 537 9.41 8.14 -40.32
C SER A 537 9.48 6.62 -40.59
N PRO A 538 8.70 6.07 -41.54
CA PRO A 538 8.82 4.69 -42.00
C PRO A 538 9.66 4.58 -43.29
N PRO A 539 10.27 3.41 -43.61
CA PRO A 539 10.81 3.15 -44.95
C PRO A 539 9.68 2.81 -45.94
N MET A 540 9.84 3.28 -47.18
CA MET A 540 8.92 3.16 -48.32
C MET A 540 8.80 1.72 -48.85
N GLY A 541 7.63 1.35 -49.41
CA GLY A 541 7.47 0.13 -50.22
C GLY A 541 6.04 -0.35 -50.55
N ASP A 542 5.19 0.51 -51.14
CA ASP A 542 4.17 0.28 -52.20
C ASP A 542 2.99 -0.75 -52.05
N PRO A 543 1.95 -0.76 -52.94
CA PRO A 543 0.57 -0.42 -52.54
C PRO A 543 -0.50 -1.47 -52.97
N GLY A 544 -1.72 -1.40 -52.42
CA GLY A 544 -2.77 -2.34 -52.83
C GLY A 544 -4.19 -2.09 -52.32
N ILE A 545 -4.90 -1.19 -53.01
CA ILE A 545 -6.32 -1.36 -53.44
C ILE A 545 -7.46 -1.05 -52.43
N THR A 546 -8.07 0.13 -52.69
CA THR A 546 -9.52 0.54 -52.76
C THR A 546 -10.49 0.12 -51.65
N GLY A 547 -11.38 0.94 -51.10
CA GLY A 547 -11.92 2.26 -51.41
C GLY A 547 -13.29 2.35 -50.71
N VAL A 548 -13.62 3.44 -50.01
CA VAL A 548 -14.90 3.59 -49.28
C VAL A 548 -15.68 4.77 -49.86
N HIS A 549 -16.79 4.49 -50.53
CA HIS A 549 -17.76 5.51 -50.93
C HIS A 549 -18.82 5.66 -49.82
N ARG A 550 -19.03 6.90 -49.42
CA ARG A 550 -20.09 7.37 -48.50
C ARG A 550 -21.34 7.68 -49.33
N LEU A 551 -22.53 7.20 -48.94
CA LEU A 551 -23.82 7.79 -49.35
C LEU A 551 -24.88 7.65 -48.24
N MET A 552 -25.70 8.70 -48.14
CA MET A 552 -26.69 9.01 -47.10
C MET A 552 -28.10 8.46 -47.41
N ASN A 553 -28.89 8.34 -46.34
CA ASN A 553 -30.36 8.41 -46.20
C ASN A 553 -31.28 7.27 -46.73
N SER A 554 -32.16 6.85 -45.78
CA SER A 554 -33.19 5.79 -45.73
C SER A 554 -34.39 6.00 -46.69
N PRO A 555 -35.27 5.01 -47.02
CA PRO A 555 -36.01 4.16 -46.06
C PRO A 555 -36.37 2.70 -46.47
N ILE A 556 -36.72 1.92 -45.42
CA ILE A 556 -37.48 0.65 -45.35
C ILE A 556 -37.06 -0.47 -46.33
N ASN A 557 -36.45 -1.53 -45.79
CA ASN A 557 -36.49 -2.84 -46.43
C ASN A 557 -36.52 -4.01 -45.44
N ILE A 558 -37.30 -5.02 -45.83
CA ILE A 558 -37.68 -6.25 -45.14
C ILE A 558 -36.58 -7.30 -45.39
N GLY A 559 -36.02 -7.87 -44.33
CA GLY A 559 -35.02 -8.94 -44.43
C GLY A 559 -34.29 -9.14 -43.11
N GLY A 560 -34.23 -10.39 -42.64
CA GLY A 560 -33.67 -10.74 -41.32
C GLY A 560 -32.18 -10.42 -41.24
N ASN A 561 -31.80 -9.65 -40.22
CA ASN A 561 -30.41 -9.37 -39.86
C ASN A 561 -30.19 -9.65 -38.36
N LEU A 562 -29.07 -10.30 -38.06
CA LEU A 562 -28.48 -10.38 -36.72
C LEU A 562 -27.93 -9.00 -36.34
N VAL A 563 -28.28 -8.50 -35.16
CA VAL A 563 -27.78 -7.23 -34.63
C VAL A 563 -26.97 -7.54 -33.37
N THR A 564 -25.70 -7.14 -33.35
CA THR A 564 -24.80 -7.24 -32.20
C THR A 564 -24.35 -5.82 -31.79
N GLY A 565 -24.59 -5.45 -30.52
CA GLY A 565 -24.20 -4.17 -29.90
C GLY A 565 -25.33 -3.47 -29.14
N ASP A 566 -24.96 -2.67 -28.14
CA ASP A 566 -25.90 -1.92 -27.29
C ASP A 566 -26.55 -0.75 -28.04
N ARG A 567 -27.85 -0.54 -27.82
CA ARG A 567 -28.60 0.59 -28.39
C ARG A 567 -29.64 1.12 -27.41
N ASN A 568 -29.67 2.44 -27.24
CA ASN A 568 -30.80 3.16 -26.65
C ASN A 568 -31.80 3.52 -27.75
N ILE A 569 -33.08 3.20 -27.54
CA ILE A 569 -34.19 3.53 -28.44
C ILE A 569 -35.23 4.30 -27.63
N SER A 570 -35.57 5.53 -28.05
CA SER A 570 -36.64 6.35 -27.46
C SER A 570 -37.78 6.58 -28.46
N GLY A 571 -39.03 6.34 -28.04
CA GLY A 571 -40.27 6.62 -28.79
C GLY A 571 -41.12 5.40 -29.13
N ASN A 572 -42.43 5.62 -29.38
CA ASN A 572 -43.40 4.55 -29.68
C ASN A 572 -43.22 3.98 -31.09
N ARG A 573 -43.08 2.65 -31.24
CA ARG A 573 -43.06 1.94 -32.53
C ARG A 573 -43.75 0.58 -32.47
N ASN A 574 -44.36 0.19 -33.60
CA ASN A 574 -44.84 -1.17 -33.85
C ASN A 574 -43.76 -1.98 -34.59
N ILE A 575 -43.50 -3.21 -34.13
CA ILE A 575 -42.52 -4.14 -34.73
C ILE A 575 -43.26 -5.46 -35.04
N SER A 576 -43.13 -5.98 -36.27
CA SER A 576 -43.61 -7.30 -36.66
C SER A 576 -42.48 -8.13 -37.30
N GLY A 577 -42.42 -9.43 -36.96
CA GLY A 577 -41.48 -10.43 -37.49
C GLY A 577 -40.63 -11.16 -36.42
N ASN A 578 -40.11 -12.34 -36.75
CA ASN A 578 -39.27 -13.16 -35.86
C ASN A 578 -37.82 -12.63 -35.81
N ARG A 579 -37.24 -12.42 -34.61
CA ARG A 579 -35.83 -12.03 -34.42
C ARG A 579 -35.21 -12.68 -33.18
N ASN A 580 -33.91 -13.00 -33.26
CA ASN A 580 -33.04 -13.30 -32.12
C ASN A 580 -32.21 -12.05 -31.75
N ILE A 581 -32.12 -11.74 -30.46
CA ILE A 581 -31.41 -10.58 -29.90
C ILE A 581 -30.48 -11.07 -28.79
N ILE A 582 -29.23 -10.61 -28.78
CA ILE A 582 -28.22 -10.87 -27.73
C ILE A 582 -27.65 -9.50 -27.31
N GLY A 583 -27.84 -9.09 -26.05
CA GLY A 583 -27.40 -7.81 -25.44
C GLY A 583 -28.42 -7.20 -24.45
N ASP A 584 -27.99 -6.27 -23.59
CA ASP A 584 -28.84 -5.59 -22.61
C ASP A 584 -29.65 -4.44 -23.24
N ARG A 585 -30.89 -4.20 -22.78
CA ARG A 585 -31.73 -3.07 -23.23
C ARG A 585 -32.42 -2.36 -22.08
N ASN A 586 -32.38 -1.03 -22.13
CA ASN A 586 -33.36 -0.14 -21.49
C ASN A 586 -34.36 0.34 -22.55
N ILE A 587 -35.66 0.21 -22.28
CA ILE A 587 -36.75 0.70 -23.13
C ILE A 587 -37.66 1.59 -22.28
N GLU A 588 -37.76 2.87 -22.62
CA GLU A 588 -38.79 3.77 -22.09
C GLU A 588 -39.86 4.02 -23.17
N GLY A 589 -41.04 3.42 -22.98
CA GLY A 589 -42.21 3.55 -23.86
C GLY A 589 -43.02 2.25 -24.00
N GLY A 590 -44.33 2.37 -24.31
CA GLY A 590 -45.23 1.21 -24.44
C GLY A 590 -45.02 0.42 -25.73
N VAL A 591 -44.95 -0.92 -25.64
CA VAL A 591 -44.74 -1.83 -26.78
C VAL A 591 -45.89 -2.85 -26.86
N THR A 592 -46.44 -3.06 -28.06
CA THR A 592 -47.35 -4.18 -28.36
C THR A 592 -46.61 -5.21 -29.22
N ILE A 593 -46.57 -6.46 -28.79
CA ILE A 593 -45.94 -7.58 -29.50
C ILE A 593 -47.02 -8.55 -29.97
N SER A 594 -47.06 -8.87 -31.27
CA SER A 594 -47.89 -9.94 -31.83
C SER A 594 -47.00 -11.06 -32.38
N GLY A 595 -46.95 -12.20 -31.67
CA GLY A 595 -46.21 -13.40 -32.07
C GLY A 595 -46.11 -14.44 -30.94
N ASN A 596 -46.02 -15.73 -31.29
CA ASN A 596 -46.11 -16.85 -30.34
C ASN A 596 -45.02 -16.80 -29.26
N VAL A 597 -45.44 -16.74 -27.99
CA VAL A 597 -44.61 -16.93 -26.80
C VAL A 597 -44.92 -18.32 -26.24
N GLY A 598 -43.96 -19.24 -26.32
CA GLY A 598 -44.08 -20.57 -25.73
C GLY A 598 -43.78 -20.54 -24.24
N GLY A 599 -44.82 -20.60 -23.41
CA GLY A 599 -44.75 -21.00 -22.00
C GLY A 599 -44.55 -19.87 -20.98
N SER A 600 -45.64 -19.23 -20.56
CA SER A 600 -45.72 -18.55 -19.27
C SER A 600 -47.11 -18.76 -18.67
N VAL A 601 -47.16 -19.19 -17.41
CA VAL A 601 -48.25 -18.86 -16.51
C VAL A 601 -47.70 -17.77 -15.59
N VAL A 602 -48.31 -16.59 -15.63
CA VAL A 602 -48.09 -15.51 -14.66
C VAL A 602 -49.28 -15.48 -13.72
N MET A 603 -49.04 -15.61 -12.42
CA MET A 603 -49.76 -14.89 -11.37
C MET A 603 -48.94 -14.86 -10.08
N GLY A 604 -48.81 -13.66 -9.49
CA GLY A 604 -48.67 -13.46 -8.05
C GLY A 604 -47.32 -12.96 -7.55
N ASP A 605 -47.31 -11.68 -7.15
CA ASP A 605 -46.33 -10.94 -6.34
C ASP A 605 -45.30 -11.75 -5.53
N GLN A 606 -44.03 -11.68 -5.94
CA GLN A 606 -42.84 -11.51 -5.11
C GLN A 606 -41.61 -11.40 -6.02
N ILE A 607 -40.87 -10.29 -5.95
CA ILE A 607 -39.59 -10.15 -6.67
C ILE A 607 -38.53 -10.92 -5.87
N VAL A 608 -38.30 -12.17 -6.25
CA VAL A 608 -37.06 -12.90 -5.95
C VAL A 608 -36.18 -12.77 -7.18
N GLN A 609 -35.05 -12.03 -7.07
CA GLN A 609 -34.03 -12.02 -8.11
C GLN A 609 -33.34 -13.39 -8.14
N ALA A 610 -33.72 -14.25 -9.08
CA ALA A 610 -32.95 -15.44 -9.41
C ALA A 610 -31.89 -15.06 -10.46
N THR A 611 -30.62 -15.18 -10.10
CA THR A 611 -29.50 -15.08 -11.03
C THR A 611 -29.58 -16.22 -12.07
N PRO A 612 -29.31 -15.96 -13.36
CA PRO A 612 -29.22 -17.03 -14.35
C PRO A 612 -28.10 -18.02 -13.98
N PRO A 613 -28.23 -19.31 -14.34
CA PRO A 613 -27.19 -20.29 -14.02
C PRO A 613 -25.87 -19.88 -14.66
N LYS A 614 -24.83 -19.72 -13.82
CA LYS A 614 -23.48 -19.40 -14.28
C LYS A 614 -22.96 -20.51 -15.20
N THR A 615 -22.29 -20.13 -16.29
CA THR A 615 -21.59 -21.11 -17.15
C THR A 615 -20.49 -21.76 -16.31
N PRO A 616 -20.40 -23.10 -16.26
CA PRO A 616 -19.36 -23.77 -15.48
C PRO A 616 -17.95 -23.36 -15.94
N ILE A 617 -17.05 -23.12 -14.99
CA ILE A 617 -15.66 -22.68 -15.24
C ILE A 617 -14.94 -23.64 -16.20
N ALA A 618 -15.12 -24.95 -16.03
CA ALA A 618 -14.56 -25.96 -16.92
C ALA A 618 -14.94 -25.76 -18.40
N GLU A 619 -16.14 -25.25 -18.67
CA GLU A 619 -16.58 -24.96 -20.04
C GLU A 619 -15.94 -23.67 -20.59
N LEU A 620 -15.77 -22.64 -19.75
CA LEU A 620 -15.07 -21.41 -20.11
C LEU A 620 -13.60 -21.68 -20.46
N ILE A 621 -12.91 -22.49 -19.66
CA ILE A 621 -11.53 -22.91 -19.90
C ILE A 621 -11.42 -23.70 -21.21
N LYS A 622 -12.33 -24.65 -21.44
CA LYS A 622 -12.37 -25.41 -22.70
C LYS A 622 -12.55 -24.49 -23.91
N ARG A 623 -13.41 -23.48 -23.81
CA ARG A 623 -13.62 -22.48 -24.87
C ARG A 623 -12.37 -21.61 -25.09
N ALA A 624 -11.72 -21.16 -24.01
CA ALA A 624 -10.48 -20.40 -24.09
C ALA A 624 -9.37 -21.19 -24.81
N LYS A 625 -9.18 -22.48 -24.49
CA LYS A 625 -8.24 -23.37 -25.20
C LYS A 625 -8.55 -23.48 -26.69
N ASN A 626 -9.82 -23.64 -27.06
CA ASN A 626 -10.24 -23.72 -28.46
C ASN A 626 -9.95 -22.41 -29.21
N LEU A 627 -10.22 -21.26 -28.59
CA LEU A 627 -9.94 -19.94 -29.18
C LEU A 627 -8.44 -19.71 -29.38
N LEU A 628 -7.61 -20.14 -28.42
CA LEU A 628 -6.16 -20.11 -28.55
C LEU A 628 -5.67 -20.96 -29.73
N GLY A 629 -6.19 -22.18 -29.89
CA GLY A 629 -5.91 -23.03 -31.05
C GLY A 629 -6.36 -22.43 -32.39
N GLN A 630 -7.37 -21.56 -32.37
CA GLN A 630 -7.86 -20.80 -33.53
C GLN A 630 -7.14 -19.45 -33.69
N THR A 631 -6.09 -19.16 -32.91
CA THR A 631 -5.36 -17.88 -32.90
C THR A 631 -6.22 -16.66 -32.56
N ASN A 632 -7.37 -16.85 -31.94
CA ASN A 632 -8.27 -15.78 -31.50
C ASN A 632 -7.90 -15.35 -30.07
N TYR A 633 -6.71 -14.77 -29.95
CA TYR A 633 -6.09 -14.42 -28.66
C TYR A 633 -6.92 -13.42 -27.86
N LYS A 634 -7.56 -12.45 -28.52
CA LYS A 634 -8.35 -11.41 -27.84
C LYS A 634 -9.53 -12.01 -27.07
N GLN A 635 -10.34 -12.83 -27.72
CA GLN A 635 -11.48 -13.49 -27.07
C GLN A 635 -11.02 -14.54 -26.04
N ALA A 636 -9.86 -15.15 -26.25
CA ALA A 636 -9.27 -16.04 -25.25
C ALA A 636 -8.89 -15.29 -23.97
N VAL A 637 -8.29 -14.08 -24.06
CA VAL A 637 -8.03 -13.22 -22.90
C VAL A 637 -9.34 -12.88 -22.19
N GLU A 638 -10.37 -12.43 -22.91
CA GLU A 638 -11.66 -12.05 -22.33
C GLU A 638 -12.31 -13.21 -21.56
N LEU A 639 -12.26 -14.44 -22.09
CA LEU A 639 -12.76 -15.62 -21.38
C LEU A 639 -11.90 -16.01 -20.17
N CYS A 640 -10.57 -15.90 -20.28
CA CYS A 640 -9.71 -16.16 -19.13
C CYS A 640 -9.95 -15.12 -18.03
N GLU A 641 -10.10 -13.84 -18.38
CA GLU A 641 -10.43 -12.77 -17.43
C GLU A 641 -11.79 -12.98 -16.76
N GLN A 642 -12.78 -13.54 -17.46
CA GLN A 642 -14.05 -13.96 -16.84
C GLN A 642 -13.86 -15.05 -15.78
N VAL A 643 -13.05 -16.08 -16.07
CA VAL A 643 -12.73 -17.11 -15.08
C VAL A 643 -11.96 -16.52 -13.91
N LEU A 644 -10.96 -15.68 -14.20
CA LEU A 644 -10.09 -15.06 -13.19
C LEU A 644 -10.79 -14.00 -12.34
N ALA A 645 -11.92 -13.46 -12.79
CA ALA A 645 -12.77 -12.60 -11.97
C ALA A 645 -13.47 -13.39 -10.85
N GLU A 646 -13.75 -14.67 -11.07
CA GLU A 646 -14.38 -15.57 -10.08
C GLU A 646 -13.34 -16.37 -9.29
N GLU A 647 -12.34 -16.91 -9.98
CA GLU A 647 -11.24 -17.69 -9.42
C GLU A 647 -9.88 -17.12 -9.89
N PRO A 648 -9.38 -16.04 -9.25
CA PRO A 648 -8.15 -15.37 -9.67
C PRO A 648 -6.90 -16.26 -9.71
N GLU A 649 -6.89 -17.35 -8.93
CA GLU A 649 -5.81 -18.33 -8.86
C GLU A 649 -5.97 -19.52 -9.78
N HIS A 650 -7.02 -19.58 -10.60
CA HIS A 650 -7.24 -20.76 -11.44
C HIS A 650 -5.98 -21.00 -12.32
N PRO A 651 -5.26 -22.11 -12.12
CA PRO A 651 -3.90 -22.26 -12.64
C PRO A 651 -3.91 -22.34 -14.17
N GLU A 652 -4.85 -23.10 -14.71
CA GLU A 652 -5.06 -23.24 -16.15
C GLU A 652 -5.52 -21.92 -16.80
N ALA A 653 -6.39 -21.13 -16.16
CA ALA A 653 -6.84 -19.84 -16.68
C ALA A 653 -5.67 -18.85 -16.77
N ASN A 654 -4.83 -18.81 -15.74
CA ASN A 654 -3.62 -17.99 -15.71
C ASN A 654 -2.62 -18.41 -16.79
N LEU A 655 -2.36 -19.72 -16.96
CA LEU A 655 -1.50 -20.23 -18.02
C LEU A 655 -2.01 -19.82 -19.42
N LEU A 656 -3.31 -19.98 -19.67
CA LEU A 656 -3.91 -19.62 -20.96
C LEU A 656 -3.93 -18.10 -21.18
N ALA A 657 -4.17 -17.29 -20.15
CA ALA A 657 -4.10 -15.83 -20.22
C ALA A 657 -2.68 -15.37 -20.59
N ALA A 658 -1.64 -15.96 -19.98
CA ALA A 658 -0.25 -15.67 -20.31
C ALA A 658 0.06 -15.92 -21.80
N ILE A 659 -0.35 -17.09 -22.32
CA ILE A 659 -0.19 -17.43 -23.74
C ILE A 659 -0.98 -16.48 -24.64
N ALA A 660 -2.22 -16.17 -24.26
CA ALA A 660 -3.10 -15.29 -25.02
C ALA A 660 -2.52 -13.86 -25.13
N LEU A 661 -1.96 -13.34 -24.04
CA LEU A 661 -1.32 -12.01 -24.00
C LEU A 661 -0.10 -11.89 -24.93
N MET A 662 0.55 -13.00 -25.29
CA MET A 662 1.64 -12.98 -26.28
C MET A 662 1.15 -12.69 -27.70
N HIS A 663 -0.14 -12.92 -28.01
CA HIS A 663 -0.74 -12.68 -29.33
C HIS A 663 0.03 -13.33 -30.50
N GLY A 664 0.65 -14.49 -30.27
CA GLY A 664 1.48 -15.17 -31.27
C GLY A 664 2.75 -14.39 -31.68
N ARG A 665 3.19 -13.43 -30.86
CA ARG A 665 4.46 -12.70 -31.02
C ARG A 665 5.53 -13.29 -30.08
N GLY A 666 6.80 -13.07 -30.43
CA GLY A 666 7.92 -13.39 -29.53
C GLY A 666 7.96 -12.40 -28.36
N ALA A 667 8.51 -12.82 -27.23
CA ALA A 667 8.59 -11.97 -26.03
C ALA A 667 9.47 -10.72 -26.23
N ASP A 668 10.41 -10.78 -27.17
CA ASP A 668 11.24 -9.67 -27.65
C ASP A 668 10.42 -8.53 -28.30
N GLN A 669 9.20 -8.83 -28.77
CA GLN A 669 8.31 -7.88 -29.47
C GLN A 669 7.19 -7.34 -28.58
N LEU A 670 7.19 -7.71 -27.29
CA LEU A 670 6.17 -7.30 -26.32
C LEU A 670 6.66 -6.11 -25.49
N ARG A 671 5.72 -5.27 -25.06
CA ARG A 671 5.99 -4.13 -24.17
C ARG A 671 6.24 -4.63 -22.74
N ASP A 672 7.04 -3.91 -21.97
CA ASP A 672 7.40 -4.23 -20.58
C ASP A 672 6.16 -4.49 -19.70
N ASN A 673 5.12 -3.67 -19.82
CA ASN A 673 3.87 -3.87 -19.06
C ASN A 673 3.13 -5.17 -19.42
N THR A 674 3.29 -5.65 -20.65
CA THR A 674 2.66 -6.89 -21.13
C THR A 674 3.49 -8.07 -20.64
N ILE A 675 4.83 -7.94 -20.64
CA ILE A 675 5.74 -8.91 -20.04
C ILE A 675 5.47 -9.07 -18.55
N GLU A 676 5.34 -7.98 -17.81
CA GLU A 676 5.01 -8.03 -16.37
C GLU A 676 3.68 -8.73 -16.11
N ARG A 677 2.64 -8.45 -16.92
CA ARG A 677 1.36 -9.18 -16.86
C ARG A 677 1.52 -10.67 -17.15
N ILE A 678 2.29 -11.04 -18.17
CA ILE A 678 2.56 -12.43 -18.53
C ILE A 678 3.29 -13.15 -17.39
N GLU A 679 4.34 -12.56 -16.84
CA GLU A 679 5.08 -13.13 -15.71
C GLU A 679 4.19 -13.30 -14.48
N ASN A 680 3.31 -12.33 -14.21
CA ASN A 680 2.35 -12.41 -13.11
C ASN A 680 1.36 -13.58 -13.25
N HIS A 681 0.87 -13.84 -14.46
CA HIS A 681 0.02 -15.00 -14.73
C HIS A 681 0.81 -16.31 -14.65
N LEU A 682 2.01 -16.36 -15.23
CA LEU A 682 2.85 -17.55 -15.19
C LEU A 682 3.22 -17.92 -13.75
N GLN A 683 3.51 -16.94 -12.90
CA GLN A 683 3.86 -17.20 -11.50
C GLN A 683 2.72 -17.90 -10.74
N THR A 684 1.46 -17.51 -10.98
CA THR A 684 0.30 -18.21 -10.41
C THR A 684 0.15 -19.62 -10.98
N ALA A 685 0.42 -19.81 -12.28
CA ALA A 685 0.36 -21.12 -12.91
C ALA A 685 1.49 -22.08 -12.47
N LEU A 686 2.54 -21.57 -11.82
CA LEU A 686 3.63 -22.38 -11.25
C LEU A 686 3.25 -23.08 -9.95
N ASP A 687 2.18 -22.65 -9.28
CA ASP A 687 1.78 -23.18 -7.96
C ASP A 687 1.02 -24.51 -8.07
N GLU A 688 0.65 -24.95 -9.28
CA GLU A 688 -0.08 -26.20 -9.53
C GLU A 688 0.76 -27.20 -10.36
N PRO A 689 0.94 -28.46 -9.90
CA PRO A 689 1.73 -29.47 -10.62
C PRO A 689 1.27 -29.73 -12.06
N ALA A 690 -0.03 -29.61 -12.34
CA ALA A 690 -0.59 -29.85 -13.67
C ALA A 690 -0.16 -28.82 -14.72
N THR A 691 0.19 -27.59 -14.31
CA THR A 691 0.58 -26.49 -15.21
C THR A 691 2.05 -26.10 -15.07
N GLU A 692 2.73 -26.55 -14.01
CA GLU A 692 4.08 -26.13 -13.64
C GLU A 692 5.08 -26.26 -14.78
N ALA A 693 5.21 -27.44 -15.41
CA ALA A 693 6.19 -27.66 -16.48
C ALA A 693 5.97 -26.72 -17.68
N THR A 694 4.71 -26.53 -18.09
CA THR A 694 4.36 -25.65 -19.21
C THR A 694 4.59 -24.18 -18.85
N ALA A 695 4.25 -23.78 -17.63
CA ALA A 695 4.48 -22.43 -17.14
C ALA A 695 6.00 -22.11 -17.03
N LEU A 696 6.82 -23.05 -16.55
CA LEU A 696 8.29 -22.92 -16.49
C LEU A 696 8.90 -22.77 -17.87
N ALA A 697 8.45 -23.56 -18.85
CA ALA A 697 8.92 -23.46 -20.24
C ALA A 697 8.63 -22.07 -20.82
N ILE A 698 7.40 -21.57 -20.66
CA ILE A 698 7.00 -20.24 -21.17
C ILE A 698 7.71 -19.12 -20.40
N LEU A 699 7.84 -19.21 -19.08
CA LEU A 699 8.57 -18.23 -18.27
C LEU A 699 10.04 -18.17 -18.69
N GLY A 700 10.67 -19.32 -18.95
CA GLY A 700 12.04 -19.36 -19.47
C GLY A 700 12.18 -18.67 -20.83
N ILE A 701 11.21 -18.86 -21.73
CA ILE A 701 11.14 -18.16 -23.03
C ILE A 701 11.06 -16.64 -22.81
N VAL A 702 10.14 -16.18 -21.96
CA VAL A 702 9.97 -14.76 -21.62
C VAL A 702 11.24 -14.19 -21.01
N LYS A 703 11.81 -14.84 -19.98
CA LYS A 703 13.03 -14.39 -19.30
C LYS A 703 14.21 -14.28 -20.25
N TYR A 704 14.36 -15.22 -21.18
CA TYR A 704 15.47 -15.16 -22.12
C TYR A 704 15.24 -14.13 -23.24
N ASP A 705 14.16 -14.28 -24.01
CA ASP A 705 13.94 -13.51 -25.23
C ASP A 705 13.66 -12.04 -24.95
N HIS A 706 13.02 -11.71 -23.81
CA HIS A 706 12.80 -10.32 -23.41
C HIS A 706 14.01 -9.75 -22.64
N TYR A 707 14.51 -10.42 -21.60
CA TYR A 707 15.56 -9.83 -20.77
C TYR A 707 16.98 -10.17 -21.24
N ILE A 708 17.34 -11.45 -21.22
CA ILE A 708 18.75 -11.88 -21.41
C ILE A 708 19.26 -11.55 -22.82
N ALA A 709 18.46 -11.82 -23.85
CA ALA A 709 18.84 -11.54 -25.24
C ALA A 709 19.04 -10.04 -25.51
N ASN A 710 18.38 -9.17 -24.74
CA ASN A 710 18.46 -7.72 -24.84
C ASN A 710 19.43 -7.09 -23.80
N GLY A 711 20.18 -7.91 -23.06
CA GLY A 711 21.14 -7.43 -22.06
C GLY A 711 20.50 -6.84 -20.80
N LEU A 712 19.21 -7.11 -20.54
CA LEU A 712 18.50 -6.68 -19.35
C LEU A 712 18.63 -7.70 -18.21
N LEU A 713 18.47 -7.22 -16.97
CA LEU A 713 18.45 -8.07 -15.79
C LEU A 713 17.10 -8.78 -15.67
N ALA A 714 17.09 -10.11 -15.75
CA ALA A 714 15.87 -10.92 -15.76
C ALA A 714 15.21 -11.12 -14.37
N GLY A 715 15.88 -10.71 -13.29
CA GLY A 715 15.41 -10.96 -11.91
C GLY A 715 15.43 -12.44 -11.51
N LYS A 716 14.75 -12.78 -10.41
CA LYS A 716 14.51 -14.17 -9.98
C LYS A 716 13.11 -14.63 -10.46
N PRO A 717 12.92 -15.93 -10.77
CA PRO A 717 13.95 -16.95 -10.87
C PRO A 717 14.85 -16.73 -12.09
N SER A 718 16.14 -17.02 -11.94
CA SER A 718 17.12 -16.98 -13.03
C SER A 718 16.83 -18.08 -14.06
N LEU A 719 17.32 -17.92 -15.30
CA LEU A 719 17.16 -18.95 -16.34
C LEU A 719 17.73 -20.32 -15.92
N LYS A 720 18.78 -20.32 -15.08
CA LYS A 720 19.36 -21.54 -14.52
C LYS A 720 18.37 -22.22 -13.56
N GLU A 721 17.81 -21.47 -12.62
CA GLU A 721 16.80 -21.98 -11.68
C GLU A 721 15.55 -22.49 -12.42
N ILE A 722 15.09 -21.77 -13.46
CA ILE A 722 13.97 -22.21 -14.31
C ILE A 722 14.28 -23.55 -14.98
N LYS A 723 15.49 -23.72 -15.54
CA LYS A 723 15.90 -24.97 -16.18
C LYS A 723 15.94 -26.13 -15.20
N GLU A 724 16.51 -25.93 -14.01
CA GLU A 724 16.61 -26.96 -12.97
C GLU A 724 15.21 -27.38 -12.48
N ARG A 725 14.32 -26.41 -12.26
CA ARG A 725 12.92 -26.69 -11.91
C ARG A 725 12.17 -27.40 -13.02
N LEU A 726 12.39 -27.02 -14.29
CA LEU A 726 11.73 -27.67 -15.42
C LEU A 726 12.14 -29.14 -15.51
N GLN A 727 13.42 -29.45 -15.28
CA GLN A 727 13.91 -30.83 -15.22
C GLN A 727 13.28 -31.60 -14.04
N ALA A 728 13.17 -30.98 -12.87
CA ALA A 728 12.50 -31.58 -11.72
C ALA A 728 11.01 -31.85 -11.96
N ALA A 729 10.35 -31.00 -12.76
CA ALA A 729 8.94 -31.12 -13.13
C ALA A 729 8.68 -32.11 -14.29
N GLY A 730 9.65 -32.95 -14.66
CA GLY A 730 9.51 -33.95 -15.74
C GLY A 730 10.03 -33.51 -17.11
N GLY A 731 10.70 -32.37 -17.19
CA GLY A 731 11.36 -31.89 -18.41
C GLY A 731 10.37 -31.59 -19.55
N ILE A 732 10.85 -31.70 -20.80
CA ILE A 732 10.05 -31.43 -21.99
C ILE A 732 8.86 -32.39 -22.15
N GLU A 733 8.95 -33.61 -21.62
CA GLU A 733 7.88 -34.62 -21.69
C GLU A 733 6.64 -34.22 -20.88
N ALA A 734 6.83 -33.41 -19.83
CA ALA A 734 5.74 -32.89 -19.01
C ALA A 734 5.13 -31.58 -19.55
N VAL A 735 5.70 -31.00 -20.60
CA VAL A 735 5.20 -29.75 -21.20
C VAL A 735 4.06 -30.05 -22.17
N GLU A 736 2.95 -29.31 -22.07
CA GLU A 736 1.84 -29.42 -23.00
C GLU A 736 2.24 -28.89 -24.38
N ALA A 737 2.70 -29.78 -25.28
CA ALA A 737 3.25 -29.43 -26.58
C ALA A 737 2.34 -28.54 -27.44
N ARG A 738 1.02 -28.72 -27.34
CA ARG A 738 0.04 -27.88 -28.06
C ARG A 738 0.09 -26.43 -27.63
N LEU A 739 0.25 -26.16 -26.33
CA LEU A 739 0.34 -24.81 -25.78
C LEU A 739 1.71 -24.20 -26.05
N LEU A 740 2.77 -24.97 -25.91
CA LEU A 740 4.13 -24.51 -26.23
C LEU A 740 4.26 -24.07 -27.69
N ASN A 741 3.60 -24.78 -28.62
CA ASN A 741 3.62 -24.44 -30.05
C ASN A 741 2.89 -23.12 -30.39
N LEU A 742 2.07 -22.59 -29.49
CA LEU A 742 1.44 -21.27 -29.66
C LEU A 742 2.39 -20.12 -29.27
N VAL A 743 3.50 -20.43 -28.60
CA VAL A 743 4.49 -19.47 -28.13
C VAL A 743 5.68 -19.41 -29.08
N LYS A 744 5.98 -18.22 -29.60
CA LYS A 744 7.20 -17.99 -30.37
C LYS A 744 8.39 -17.86 -29.42
N ALA A 745 9.44 -18.63 -29.71
CA ALA A 745 10.66 -18.68 -28.91
C ALA A 745 11.87 -18.73 -29.84
N SER A 746 12.95 -18.03 -29.49
CA SER A 746 14.22 -18.10 -30.23
C SER A 746 14.82 -19.51 -30.21
N SER A 747 15.61 -19.86 -31.24
CA SER A 747 16.35 -21.13 -31.27
C SER A 747 17.28 -21.28 -30.07
N THR A 748 17.88 -20.17 -29.64
CA THR A 748 18.82 -20.12 -28.51
C THR A 748 18.13 -20.44 -27.18
N VAL A 749 16.93 -19.91 -26.91
CA VAL A 749 16.23 -20.26 -25.67
C VAL A 749 15.74 -21.71 -25.69
N ARG A 750 15.27 -22.20 -26.83
CA ARG A 750 14.88 -23.62 -26.99
C ARG A 750 16.03 -24.55 -26.67
N GLU A 751 17.24 -24.23 -27.15
CA GLU A 751 18.45 -25.00 -26.83
C GLU A 751 18.83 -24.91 -25.35
N ARG A 752 18.84 -23.71 -24.78
CA ARG A 752 19.23 -23.51 -23.38
C ARG A 752 18.29 -24.21 -22.41
N LEU A 753 16.98 -24.22 -22.69
CA LEU A 753 15.97 -24.88 -21.88
C LEU A 753 15.77 -26.37 -22.22
N GLY A 754 16.37 -26.87 -23.30
CA GLY A 754 16.19 -28.25 -23.74
C GLY A 754 14.79 -28.54 -24.30
N LEU A 755 14.15 -27.56 -24.95
CA LEU A 755 12.79 -27.64 -25.51
C LEU A 755 12.74 -28.26 -26.91
N PHE A 756 13.65 -29.19 -27.22
CA PHE A 756 13.62 -29.93 -28.48
C PHE A 756 12.89 -31.25 -28.25
N SER A 757 11.87 -31.52 -29.07
CA SER A 757 11.26 -32.86 -29.15
C SER A 757 12.33 -33.85 -29.59
N THR A 758 12.47 -34.97 -28.90
CA THR A 758 13.03 -36.17 -29.50
C THR A 758 11.98 -36.71 -30.47
N GLU A 759 12.17 -36.40 -31.75
CA GLU A 759 11.33 -36.74 -32.93
C GLU A 759 10.17 -35.78 -33.24
#